data_AF-A0A9W6Q9Z5-F1
#
_entry.id   AF-A0A9W6Q9Z5-F1
#
_cell.length_a   1.000
_cell.length_b   1.000
_cell.length_c   1.000
_cell.angle_alpha   90.00
_cell.angle_beta   90.00
_cell.angle_gamma   90.00
#
_symmetry.space_group_name_H-M   'P 1'
#
loop_
_entity.id
_entity.type
_entity.pdbx_description
1 polymer ?
#
loop_
_entity_poly.entity_id
_entity_poly.type
_entity_poly.pdbx_seq_one_letter_code
_entity_poly.pdbx_strand_id
1 'polypeptide(L)'
;MTDSRPPHAAPQPLPPTGPPPPGVAPAPPHRPAGPPTPRQATPPYGTPTGPARGTAGAGPTVPGTPPYGTSLSGAPAPGTPPHGTPLGAVHPAAHPVGHPYPPPVGTPPYGTPVGGAPYGPGGTPPYGTVTRSAPSRPAVPGGAPGGRSEQVAGAPAAGPARPTGPVAPPRPQPSAAHDVLCVNAPGMAASGPDGQVRGQGLHGFFRHGVRTLARMELRLGGMEPLPLQGTLTSAAAARFVGSVRVPGDLDPDPALTVERLRHADGAETVTVRNTGARPARLPLEIALGTDLGLLTDIAAGRRSADLPGQVQSSGLRWVGQGRAATVSARPSPHAVLAGAGVLRWDLEIQPGARWSVDLRAELETPSTGRPPTGRGPGVPLPWSEPEIRADDRRAARLVSRALDSLGGLLLADADRPTDLYTASGAPWRFGLTAADALWAARMTLPLGTRLAAGTLRAVARRQHQAAPQSAAPAPRQADAAPGDGTPTPEGAGAPGPVPGAAPGASGGAHPSGGEAGATAQAMDGVIPGPLRHGGPELPASCTATEATLLFVTVLAEAWRWGMPRAEVAELLPAAERALGALRAAVVADGADGPVGFVTDFGRPAEERAARPGPARCEVQAQAHRAALQGADLLDAFDRPGAEQWRSWAAELRERFREQFWIDDLSGGRPAAALLAPDRPVPALASTLVHLLDPGLAAEGELHEGLLDREQTRLLAQRLVTPELDCGWGLRTLSAKSPRFNPLGHRSGAVRVQETALAVSGLVDAGFEREAEILLEGLLEASVHFEGRLPEMYAGEQKVADCPPVPHPAACRPAAVSAAAAVHLVLSLAGVRPDVPSGRVATRPASTAPLGALELTGLRVAGEPFSVRVSRIGVAVVEEAPSFLQLAAS
;
A
#
# COMPACT_ATOMS: atom_id res chain seq x y z
N MET A 1 -56.40 -2.92 -18.06
CA MET A 1 -57.46 -3.86 -17.61
C MET A 1 -56.78 -5.04 -16.94
N THR A 2 -57.38 -5.59 -15.87
CA THR A 2 -57.24 -7.00 -15.39
C THR A 2 -55.82 -7.63 -15.49
N ASP A 3 -54.96 -7.67 -14.48
CA ASP A 3 -55.10 -7.84 -13.01
C ASP A 3 -55.59 -9.23 -12.55
N SER A 4 -54.70 -10.00 -11.88
CA SER A 4 -54.98 -10.98 -10.80
C SER A 4 -53.71 -11.69 -10.29
N ARG A 5 -53.44 -11.58 -8.98
CA ARG A 5 -52.67 -12.53 -8.12
C ARG A 5 -53.69 -13.47 -7.42
N PRO A 6 -53.42 -14.28 -6.36
CA PRO A 6 -52.19 -14.74 -5.63
C PRO A 6 -52.13 -16.32 -5.67
N PRO A 7 -51.64 -17.14 -4.68
CA PRO A 7 -50.99 -16.85 -3.39
C PRO A 7 -49.75 -17.69 -2.97
N HIS A 8 -49.20 -17.29 -1.82
CA HIS A 8 -48.17 -17.99 -1.04
C HIS A 8 -48.68 -19.28 -0.38
N ALA A 9 -47.75 -20.16 -0.04
CA ALA A 9 -47.87 -21.10 1.08
C ALA A 9 -46.62 -21.03 1.99
N ALA A 10 -46.80 -21.29 3.28
CA ALA A 10 -45.76 -21.34 4.32
C ALA A 10 -45.92 -22.63 5.15
N PRO A 11 -44.89 -23.09 5.89
CA PRO A 11 -44.71 -24.52 6.18
C PRO A 11 -45.51 -25.08 7.36
N GLN A 12 -45.66 -26.41 7.35
CA GLN A 12 -46.17 -27.28 8.42
C GLN A 12 -45.13 -28.41 8.71
N PRO A 13 -45.17 -29.10 9.87
CA PRO A 13 -43.94 -29.59 10.51
C PRO A 13 -43.49 -31.02 10.15
N LEU A 14 -42.21 -31.29 10.41
CA LEU A 14 -41.61 -32.64 10.39
C LEU A 14 -41.80 -33.38 11.73
N PRO A 15 -42.25 -34.65 11.73
CA PRO A 15 -42.15 -35.55 12.88
C PRO A 15 -40.73 -36.14 13.04
N PRO A 16 -40.35 -36.63 14.25
CA PRO A 16 -38.98 -37.02 14.56
C PRO A 16 -38.60 -38.42 14.08
N THR A 17 -37.34 -38.59 13.65
CA THR A 17 -36.72 -39.90 13.37
C THR A 17 -35.71 -40.28 14.45
N GLY A 18 -35.78 -41.52 14.93
CA GLY A 18 -34.89 -42.07 15.97
C GLY A 18 -33.54 -42.55 15.43
N PRO A 19 -32.66 -43.08 16.32
CA PRO A 19 -31.28 -43.43 15.98
C PRO A 19 -31.16 -44.74 15.18
N PRO A 20 -30.17 -44.87 14.28
CA PRO A 20 -29.91 -46.09 13.52
C PRO A 20 -29.08 -47.14 14.31
N PRO A 21 -29.35 -48.44 14.16
CA PRO A 21 -28.50 -49.53 14.66
C PRO A 21 -27.26 -49.77 13.76
N PRO A 22 -26.24 -50.52 14.24
CA PRO A 22 -24.93 -50.61 13.58
C PRO A 22 -24.88 -51.56 12.36
N GLY A 23 -24.05 -51.21 11.37
CA GLY A 23 -23.74 -52.00 10.17
C GLY A 23 -22.28 -52.46 10.11
N VAL A 24 -22.01 -53.55 9.39
CA VAL A 24 -20.70 -54.23 9.30
C VAL A 24 -19.77 -53.57 8.27
N ALA A 25 -18.46 -53.62 8.50
CA ALA A 25 -17.43 -52.90 7.74
C ALA A 25 -16.95 -53.62 6.44
N PRO A 26 -16.63 -52.87 5.37
CA PRO A 26 -15.86 -53.35 4.22
C PRO A 26 -14.33 -53.13 4.38
N ALA A 27 -13.54 -53.77 3.51
CA ALA A 27 -12.07 -53.82 3.58
C ALA A 27 -11.35 -52.54 3.06
N PRO A 28 -10.10 -52.26 3.50
CA PRO A 28 -9.38 -51.02 3.18
C PRO A 28 -8.58 -51.06 1.85
N PRO A 29 -8.43 -49.91 1.15
CA PRO A 29 -7.57 -49.78 -0.03
C PRO A 29 -6.07 -49.61 0.32
N HIS A 30 -5.22 -49.74 -0.70
CA HIS A 30 -3.75 -49.79 -0.57
C HIS A 30 -3.09 -48.47 -0.10
N ARG A 31 -1.96 -48.60 0.61
CA ARG A 31 -1.04 -47.50 0.96
C ARG A 31 0.09 -47.35 -0.07
N PRO A 32 0.53 -46.12 -0.41
CA PRO A 32 1.87 -45.86 -0.95
C PRO A 32 2.96 -45.96 0.15
N ALA A 33 4.23 -45.96 -0.25
CA ALA A 33 5.37 -46.36 0.59
C ALA A 33 5.79 -45.36 1.69
N GLY A 34 6.47 -45.89 2.72
CA GLY A 34 7.10 -45.12 3.80
C GLY A 34 8.63 -45.00 3.67
N PRO A 35 9.30 -44.21 4.54
CA PRO A 35 10.72 -43.86 4.40
C PRO A 35 11.70 -44.89 4.99
N PRO A 36 12.94 -44.99 4.48
CA PRO A 36 13.99 -45.85 5.03
C PRO A 36 14.76 -45.21 6.19
N THR A 37 14.98 -45.95 7.28
CA THR A 37 15.84 -45.59 8.43
C THR A 37 16.55 -46.88 8.95
N PRO A 38 17.53 -46.88 9.90
CA PRO A 38 18.86 -47.41 9.58
C PRO A 38 19.38 -48.53 10.50
N ARG A 39 20.49 -49.20 10.10
CA ARG A 39 21.44 -50.05 10.89
C ARG A 39 22.37 -50.83 9.93
N GLN A 40 23.62 -51.22 10.22
CA GLN A 40 24.59 -50.84 11.27
C GLN A 40 26.02 -51.36 10.90
N ALA A 41 27.04 -50.91 11.64
CA ALA A 41 28.39 -51.52 11.82
C ALA A 41 29.47 -51.44 10.71
N THR A 42 30.59 -50.81 11.08
CA THR A 42 31.98 -50.84 10.58
C THR A 42 32.82 -51.89 11.36
N PRO A 43 34.18 -52.04 11.25
CA PRO A 43 35.23 -51.62 10.29
C PRO A 43 36.02 -52.89 9.78
N PRO A 44 37.36 -52.97 9.49
CA PRO A 44 38.42 -51.95 9.31
C PRO A 44 39.43 -52.17 8.13
N TYR A 45 40.33 -51.18 7.97
CA TYR A 45 41.70 -51.22 7.39
C TYR A 45 41.96 -51.72 5.94
N GLY A 46 42.84 -50.97 5.24
CA GLY A 46 43.81 -51.53 4.29
C GLY A 46 43.68 -51.09 2.83
N THR A 47 44.68 -50.33 2.35
CA THR A 47 45.00 -50.24 0.91
C THR A 47 45.55 -51.59 0.41
N PRO A 48 45.43 -51.89 -0.90
CA PRO A 48 46.69 -51.91 -1.68
C PRO A 48 46.60 -51.57 -3.19
N THR A 49 47.74 -51.08 -3.69
CA THR A 49 48.34 -51.30 -5.03
C THR A 49 47.56 -51.08 -6.33
N GLY A 50 48.09 -50.17 -7.16
CA GLY A 50 49.16 -50.59 -8.09
C GLY A 50 50.50 -49.99 -7.66
N PRO A 51 51.65 -50.33 -8.28
CA PRO A 51 51.87 -51.30 -9.36
C PRO A 51 52.81 -52.47 -8.97
N ALA A 52 52.94 -53.46 -9.84
CA ALA A 52 54.03 -54.44 -9.79
C ALA A 52 54.58 -54.73 -11.20
N ARG A 53 55.90 -54.65 -11.39
CA ARG A 53 56.61 -54.94 -12.64
C ARG A 53 57.88 -55.75 -12.35
N GLY A 54 58.13 -56.79 -13.13
CA GLY A 54 59.35 -57.59 -13.17
C GLY A 54 59.25 -58.61 -14.32
N THR A 55 60.30 -59.12 -14.96
CA THR A 55 61.78 -58.97 -14.80
C THR A 55 62.47 -59.26 -16.16
N ALA A 56 63.72 -58.90 -16.46
CA ALA A 56 64.62 -57.84 -15.99
C ALA A 56 65.83 -57.71 -16.96
N GLY A 57 66.54 -56.57 -16.93
CA GLY A 57 67.78 -56.33 -17.72
C GLY A 57 67.56 -55.74 -19.13
N ALA A 58 68.52 -55.04 -19.75
CA ALA A 58 69.82 -54.54 -19.26
C ALA A 58 70.35 -53.39 -20.17
N GLY A 59 71.33 -52.58 -19.71
CA GLY A 59 72.12 -51.64 -20.54
C GLY A 59 72.01 -50.13 -20.17
N PRO A 60 73.10 -49.32 -20.27
CA PRO A 60 73.13 -47.86 -19.97
C PRO A 60 73.06 -46.97 -21.25
N THR A 61 73.14 -45.62 -21.31
CA THR A 61 73.58 -44.45 -20.47
C THR A 61 72.69 -43.22 -20.84
N VAL A 62 72.24 -42.26 -19.99
CA VAL A 62 72.91 -41.19 -19.17
C VAL A 62 73.58 -40.07 -20.00
N PRO A 63 73.49 -38.73 -19.71
CA PRO A 63 72.56 -37.88 -18.90
C PRO A 63 71.81 -36.80 -19.77
N GLY A 64 71.14 -35.71 -19.33
CA GLY A 64 71.00 -35.00 -18.03
C GLY A 64 69.89 -33.89 -18.01
N THR A 65 69.90 -32.99 -17.01
CA THR A 65 68.75 -32.18 -16.48
C THR A 65 69.17 -30.73 -16.04
N PRO A 66 68.36 -29.85 -15.36
CA PRO A 66 66.92 -29.53 -15.39
C PRO A 66 66.60 -28.00 -15.61
N PRO A 67 65.99 -27.21 -14.69
CA PRO A 67 64.60 -26.70 -14.74
C PRO A 67 64.50 -25.16 -14.88
N TYR A 68 63.31 -24.56 -14.67
CA TYR A 68 63.20 -23.14 -14.29
C TYR A 68 62.04 -22.80 -13.33
N GLY A 69 62.19 -21.70 -12.60
CA GLY A 69 61.21 -21.09 -11.69
C GLY A 69 61.24 -19.54 -11.75
N THR A 70 60.39 -18.88 -10.97
CA THR A 70 60.08 -17.44 -11.02
C THR A 70 61.17 -16.49 -10.46
N SER A 71 61.45 -15.35 -11.13
CA SER A 71 61.51 -13.99 -10.50
C SER A 71 61.90 -12.82 -11.45
N LEU A 72 61.26 -11.67 -11.23
CA LEU A 72 61.75 -10.26 -11.30
C LEU A 72 62.26 -9.57 -12.61
N SER A 73 61.85 -8.29 -12.73
CA SER A 73 62.59 -7.09 -13.22
C SER A 73 62.88 -6.83 -14.72
N GLY A 74 62.10 -5.92 -15.33
CA GLY A 74 62.54 -4.54 -15.63
C GLY A 74 63.32 -4.16 -16.92
N ALA A 75 62.65 -3.40 -17.81
CA ALA A 75 63.21 -2.41 -18.78
C ALA A 75 64.08 -2.96 -19.96
N PRO A 76 64.51 -2.11 -20.95
CA PRO A 76 63.74 -1.16 -21.78
C PRO A 76 63.95 -1.37 -23.32
N ALA A 77 63.50 -0.40 -24.13
CA ALA A 77 63.70 -0.26 -25.60
C ALA A 77 65.14 0.24 -25.98
N PRO A 78 65.56 0.55 -27.25
CA PRO A 78 64.78 0.79 -28.50
C PRO A 78 65.40 0.29 -29.84
N GLY A 79 64.81 0.67 -30.99
CA GLY A 79 65.41 0.54 -32.34
C GLY A 79 64.56 1.04 -33.52
N THR A 80 65.11 1.92 -34.37
CA THR A 80 64.58 2.52 -35.63
C THR A 80 65.76 3.19 -36.40
N PRO A 81 65.65 3.75 -37.63
CA PRO A 81 64.50 4.01 -38.53
C PRO A 81 64.74 3.32 -39.91
N PRO A 82 64.57 3.87 -41.15
CA PRO A 82 64.22 5.21 -41.71
C PRO A 82 62.75 5.26 -42.24
N HIS A 83 62.21 6.18 -43.08
CA HIS A 83 62.60 7.47 -43.70
C HIS A 83 61.32 8.25 -44.12
N GLY A 84 61.37 9.58 -44.32
CA GLY A 84 60.40 10.33 -45.16
C GLY A 84 59.95 11.72 -44.63
N THR A 85 60.07 12.78 -45.43
CA THR A 85 59.82 14.22 -45.12
C THR A 85 59.91 15.07 -46.42
N PRO A 86 59.70 16.42 -46.45
CA PRO A 86 58.99 17.38 -45.57
C PRO A 86 57.93 18.21 -46.38
N LEU A 87 57.17 19.23 -45.90
CA LEU A 87 57.45 20.65 -45.51
C LEU A 87 56.09 21.33 -45.18
N GLY A 88 55.91 22.44 -44.44
CA GLY A 88 56.74 23.35 -43.61
C GLY A 88 55.80 24.26 -42.77
N ALA A 89 56.12 24.71 -41.54
CA ALA A 89 57.05 25.81 -41.13
C ALA A 89 56.39 27.23 -41.23
N VAL A 90 56.62 28.27 -40.39
CA VAL A 90 57.68 28.69 -39.42
C VAL A 90 57.04 29.62 -38.33
N HIS A 91 57.46 29.80 -37.06
CA HIS A 91 58.06 28.91 -36.05
C HIS A 91 57.93 29.42 -34.56
N PRO A 92 58.44 30.61 -34.12
CA PRO A 92 58.72 30.92 -32.68
C PRO A 92 57.99 32.20 -32.17
N ALA A 93 58.10 32.75 -30.94
CA ALA A 93 58.91 32.53 -29.71
C ALA A 93 58.00 32.84 -28.45
N ALA A 94 58.39 33.03 -27.17
CA ALA A 94 59.66 33.12 -26.42
C ALA A 94 59.48 32.70 -24.91
N HIS A 95 60.44 33.01 -24.02
CA HIS A 95 60.54 32.53 -22.61
C HIS A 95 61.29 33.52 -21.68
N PRO A 96 61.51 33.26 -20.35
CA PRO A 96 61.07 32.17 -19.43
C PRO A 96 60.17 32.74 -18.28
N VAL A 97 59.99 32.28 -17.01
CA VAL A 97 60.54 31.28 -16.03
C VAL A 97 59.36 30.89 -15.06
N GLY A 98 59.24 29.78 -14.32
CA GLY A 98 59.98 28.51 -14.25
C GLY A 98 60.07 27.87 -12.83
N HIS A 99 59.34 26.76 -12.59
CA HIS A 99 59.44 25.83 -11.42
C HIS A 99 58.96 26.34 -10.02
N PRO A 100 58.94 25.50 -8.94
CA PRO A 100 57.93 24.42 -8.75
C PRO A 100 57.28 24.39 -7.33
N TYR A 101 56.25 23.55 -7.15
CA TYR A 101 55.52 23.36 -5.87
C TYR A 101 56.07 22.23 -4.97
N PRO A 102 56.21 22.49 -3.66
CA PRO A 102 56.00 21.51 -2.58
C PRO A 102 54.95 21.99 -1.52
N PRO A 103 54.49 21.12 -0.60
CA PRO A 103 53.43 21.40 0.41
C PRO A 103 54.00 22.02 1.72
N PRO A 104 53.21 22.61 2.67
CA PRO A 104 52.38 21.82 3.62
C PRO A 104 51.14 22.52 4.28
N VAL A 105 50.45 21.75 5.13
CA VAL A 105 49.76 22.08 6.42
C VAL A 105 49.44 23.56 6.78
N GLY A 106 48.18 23.82 7.20
CA GLY A 106 47.89 24.74 8.33
C GLY A 106 46.78 25.79 8.15
N THR A 107 45.89 25.87 9.15
CA THR A 107 45.00 27.02 9.47
C THR A 107 45.78 28.14 10.22
N PRO A 108 45.30 29.40 10.43
CA PRO A 108 43.91 29.89 10.38
C PRO A 108 43.65 31.20 9.54
N PRO A 109 43.26 32.41 10.04
CA PRO A 109 41.98 33.03 9.62
C PRO A 109 42.08 34.53 9.17
N TYR A 110 40.99 35.31 9.39
CA TYR A 110 40.70 36.70 8.97
C TYR A 110 40.18 36.86 7.52
N GLY A 111 39.32 37.84 7.20
CA GLY A 111 38.63 38.83 8.05
C GLY A 111 37.71 39.78 7.25
N THR A 112 36.69 40.36 7.88
CA THR A 112 35.76 41.35 7.28
C THR A 112 36.28 42.80 7.44
N PRO A 113 35.73 43.78 6.68
CA PRO A 113 34.68 44.66 7.23
C PRO A 113 33.57 44.95 6.16
N VAL A 114 32.50 45.74 6.33
CA VAL A 114 31.97 46.75 7.29
C VAL A 114 30.46 46.39 7.50
N GLY A 115 29.67 46.76 8.52
CA GLY A 115 29.72 47.73 9.63
C GLY A 115 28.54 48.76 9.51
N GLY A 116 27.90 49.26 10.57
CA GLY A 116 28.12 49.07 12.00
C GLY A 116 26.89 49.40 12.88
N ALA A 117 27.10 49.43 14.21
CA ALA A 117 26.07 49.64 15.25
C ALA A 117 26.24 51.04 15.91
N PRO A 118 26.31 51.31 17.25
CA PRO A 118 26.19 50.50 18.50
C PRO A 118 24.80 50.73 19.18
N TYR A 119 24.45 50.40 20.44
CA TYR A 119 25.02 49.77 21.67
C TYR A 119 23.91 48.85 22.28
N GLY A 120 24.04 48.06 23.36
CA GLY A 120 25.11 47.83 24.35
C GLY A 120 24.87 48.52 25.73
N PRO A 121 25.40 48.01 26.88
CA PRO A 121 25.85 46.64 27.20
C PRO A 121 25.33 46.09 28.56
N GLY A 122 25.64 44.83 28.91
CA GLY A 122 25.86 44.44 30.33
C GLY A 122 25.40 43.05 30.82
N GLY A 123 26.36 42.17 31.16
CA GLY A 123 26.26 41.25 32.32
C GLY A 123 25.81 39.79 32.10
N THR A 124 26.69 38.82 32.45
CA THR A 124 26.43 37.38 32.71
C THR A 124 27.52 36.83 33.66
N PRO A 125 27.47 35.60 34.20
CA PRO A 125 26.35 34.69 34.53
C PRO A 125 26.25 34.61 36.10
N PRO A 126 26.51 33.54 36.88
CA PRO A 126 26.23 32.08 36.78
C PRO A 126 25.60 31.41 38.05
N TYR A 127 25.37 30.09 37.98
CA TYR A 127 25.26 29.05 39.04
C TYR A 127 24.48 29.27 40.36
N GLY A 128 23.53 28.36 40.64
CA GLY A 128 22.96 28.11 41.98
C GLY A 128 22.10 26.83 42.04
N THR A 129 22.31 25.98 43.05
CA THR A 129 21.67 24.65 43.21
C THR A 129 20.54 24.62 44.24
N VAL A 130 19.47 23.85 43.96
CA VAL A 130 18.67 22.97 44.86
C VAL A 130 18.23 23.59 46.23
N THR A 131 16.94 23.67 46.60
CA THR A 131 16.13 22.55 47.15
C THR A 131 14.62 22.89 47.28
N ARG A 132 13.79 21.85 47.50
CA ARG A 132 12.35 21.85 47.92
C ARG A 132 12.02 22.89 49.01
N SER A 133 10.82 23.49 49.10
CA SER A 133 9.56 22.87 49.59
C SER A 133 8.35 23.84 49.57
N ALA A 134 7.12 23.31 49.69
CA ALA A 134 5.85 24.02 49.96
C ALA A 134 5.40 23.79 51.43
N PRO A 135 4.21 24.23 51.93
CA PRO A 135 3.14 25.07 51.36
C PRO A 135 2.79 26.31 52.25
N SER A 136 1.73 27.09 51.99
CA SER A 136 0.40 26.95 52.66
C SER A 136 -0.63 28.00 52.19
N ARG A 137 -1.94 27.73 52.40
CA ARG A 137 -3.07 28.70 52.29
C ARG A 137 -3.41 29.29 53.68
N PRO A 138 -3.99 30.52 53.74
CA PRO A 138 -5.45 30.70 53.92
C PRO A 138 -6.05 31.52 52.74
N ALA A 139 -7.34 31.53 52.38
CA ALA A 139 -8.66 31.36 53.03
C ALA A 139 -9.38 32.70 53.32
N VAL A 140 -10.65 32.79 52.90
CA VAL A 140 -11.50 34.01 52.77
C VAL A 140 -12.27 34.31 54.07
N PRO A 141 -12.70 35.57 54.33
CA PRO A 141 -14.00 36.10 53.88
C PRO A 141 -13.89 37.53 53.28
N GLY A 142 -14.91 38.18 52.71
CA GLY A 142 -16.33 37.84 52.49
C GLY A 142 -17.22 39.09 52.68
N GLY A 143 -18.08 39.46 51.71
CA GLY A 143 -18.95 40.64 51.87
C GLY A 143 -19.76 41.06 50.63
N ALA A 144 -21.03 41.37 50.86
CA ALA A 144 -22.05 41.98 49.98
C ALA A 144 -23.14 42.59 50.93
N PRO A 145 -24.20 43.33 50.48
CA PRO A 145 -24.64 43.60 49.10
C PRO A 145 -25.08 45.06 48.81
N GLY A 146 -25.57 45.28 47.59
CA GLY A 146 -26.43 46.43 47.22
C GLY A 146 -25.71 47.64 46.61
N GLY A 147 -26.28 48.38 45.64
CA GLY A 147 -27.49 48.09 44.86
C GLY A 147 -28.22 49.35 44.36
N ARG A 148 -28.47 49.45 43.05
CA ARG A 148 -29.52 50.28 42.41
C ARG A 148 -29.58 49.98 40.91
N SER A 149 -30.68 50.38 40.27
CA SER A 149 -31.02 50.07 38.88
C SER A 149 -31.54 51.29 38.15
N GLU A 150 -31.00 51.57 36.96
CA GLU A 150 -31.59 52.48 35.98
C GLU A 150 -31.66 51.77 34.62
N GLN A 151 -32.70 52.07 33.85
CA GLN A 151 -32.91 51.56 32.48
C GLN A 151 -32.41 52.60 31.47
N VAL A 152 -32.05 52.18 30.25
CA VAL A 152 -32.44 52.83 28.98
C VAL A 152 -31.93 52.04 27.76
N ALA A 153 -32.71 52.10 26.67
CA ALA A 153 -32.41 51.70 25.28
C ALA A 153 -32.00 50.24 24.98
N GLY A 154 -32.64 49.68 23.95
CA GLY A 154 -32.26 48.39 23.35
C GLY A 154 -31.25 48.55 22.21
N ALA A 155 -30.51 47.48 21.93
CA ALA A 155 -29.55 47.34 20.83
C ALA A 155 -29.87 46.08 19.99
N PRO A 156 -29.47 46.00 18.71
CA PRO A 156 -29.97 44.96 17.79
C PRO A 156 -29.44 43.56 18.10
N ALA A 157 -30.18 42.54 17.65
CA ALA A 157 -29.83 41.14 17.83
C ALA A 157 -28.49 40.78 17.17
N ALA A 158 -27.55 40.24 17.95
CA ALA A 158 -26.28 39.77 17.46
C ALA A 158 -26.43 38.45 16.67
N GLY A 159 -25.74 38.35 15.52
CA GLY A 159 -25.64 37.12 14.75
C GLY A 159 -24.87 36.01 15.49
N PRO A 160 -24.92 34.75 15.00
CA PRO A 160 -24.31 33.60 15.67
C PRO A 160 -22.80 33.80 15.87
N ALA A 161 -22.36 33.74 17.13
CA ALA A 161 -20.96 33.94 17.50
C ALA A 161 -20.07 32.85 16.89
N ARG A 162 -19.01 33.25 16.19
CA ARG A 162 -17.93 32.33 15.80
C ARG A 162 -17.27 31.77 17.08
N PRO A 163 -16.95 30.47 17.15
CA PRO A 163 -16.30 29.87 18.32
C PRO A 163 -14.83 30.34 18.42
N THR A 164 -14.60 31.46 19.11
CA THR A 164 -13.25 32.01 19.38
C THR A 164 -12.58 31.31 20.55
N GLY A 165 -12.40 29.99 20.44
CA GLY A 165 -11.47 29.22 21.26
C GLY A 165 -10.20 28.91 20.45
N PRO A 166 -9.01 28.89 21.07
CA PRO A 166 -7.80 28.45 20.38
C PRO A 166 -7.93 26.97 20.03
N VAL A 167 -8.12 26.67 18.74
CA VAL A 167 -8.10 25.29 18.24
C VAL A 167 -6.72 24.71 18.53
N ALA A 168 -6.66 23.72 19.43
CA ALA A 168 -5.42 23.04 19.75
C ALA A 168 -4.81 22.45 18.45
N PRO A 169 -3.51 22.66 18.18
CA PRO A 169 -2.92 22.26 16.91
C PRO A 169 -3.11 20.75 16.70
N PRO A 170 -3.44 20.30 15.47
CA PRO A 170 -3.62 18.89 15.19
C PRO A 170 -2.35 18.13 15.53
N ARG A 171 -2.48 17.08 16.36
CA ARG A 171 -1.34 16.26 16.75
C ARG A 171 -0.80 15.51 15.52
N PRO A 172 0.52 15.39 15.36
CA PRO A 172 1.08 14.63 14.25
C PRO A 172 0.64 13.17 14.33
N GLN A 173 0.34 12.61 13.17
CA GLN A 173 0.10 11.18 12.99
C GLN A 173 1.36 10.39 13.42
N PRO A 174 1.24 9.28 14.19
CA PRO A 174 2.39 8.47 14.53
C PRO A 174 3.10 7.94 13.28
N SER A 175 4.44 7.92 13.27
CA SER A 175 5.20 7.28 12.21
C SER A 175 5.17 5.76 12.37
N ALA A 176 4.99 5.03 11.27
CA ALA A 176 5.14 3.57 11.22
C ALA A 176 6.51 3.12 10.67
N ALA A 177 7.41 4.06 10.34
CA ALA A 177 8.62 3.82 9.55
C ALA A 177 9.64 2.85 10.18
N HIS A 178 9.63 2.70 11.51
CA HIS A 178 10.58 1.87 12.26
C HIS A 178 9.89 0.73 13.05
N ASP A 179 8.58 0.56 12.89
CA ASP A 179 7.82 -0.49 13.57
C ASP A 179 7.84 -1.80 12.78
N VAL A 180 7.91 -2.93 13.49
CA VAL A 180 7.71 -4.26 12.92
C VAL A 180 6.20 -4.54 12.87
N LEU A 181 5.60 -4.24 11.72
CA LEU A 181 4.16 -4.37 11.47
C LEU A 181 3.80 -5.71 10.80
N CYS A 182 3.18 -6.61 11.56
CA CYS A 182 2.59 -7.85 11.08
C CYS A 182 1.14 -7.61 10.64
N VAL A 183 0.69 -8.17 9.52
CA VAL A 183 -0.65 -7.94 8.94
C VAL A 183 -1.26 -9.23 8.39
N ASN A 184 -2.49 -9.53 8.83
CA ASN A 184 -3.36 -10.58 8.30
C ASN A 184 -4.81 -10.09 8.48
N ALA A 185 -5.26 -9.27 7.53
CA ALA A 185 -6.45 -8.45 7.65
C ALA A 185 -7.70 -9.28 8.04
N PRO A 186 -8.59 -8.78 8.93
CA PRO A 186 -8.59 -7.49 9.63
C PRO A 186 -7.80 -7.51 10.96
N GLY A 187 -6.78 -8.37 11.10
CA GLY A 187 -5.81 -8.35 12.19
C GLY A 187 -4.48 -7.70 11.80
N MET A 188 -3.86 -6.96 12.73
CA MET A 188 -2.48 -6.52 12.62
C MET A 188 -1.81 -6.40 13.99
N ALA A 189 -0.49 -6.45 14.05
CA ALA A 189 0.27 -6.25 15.29
C ALA A 189 1.55 -5.43 15.02
N ALA A 190 1.78 -4.39 15.83
CA ALA A 190 2.89 -3.46 15.69
C ALA A 190 3.72 -3.35 16.98
N SER A 191 5.04 -3.29 16.83
CA SER A 191 5.99 -3.12 17.94
C SER A 191 7.29 -2.47 17.47
N GLY A 192 8.14 -2.09 18.43
CA GLY A 192 9.55 -1.84 18.13
C GLY A 192 10.28 -3.09 17.62
N PRO A 193 11.49 -2.93 17.07
CA PRO A 193 12.35 -4.04 16.62
C PRO A 193 12.88 -4.90 17.78
N ASP A 194 12.73 -4.45 19.04
CA ASP A 194 12.97 -5.25 20.25
C ASP A 194 11.80 -6.22 20.57
N GLY A 195 10.72 -6.17 19.79
CA GLY A 195 9.51 -6.97 19.98
C GLY A 195 8.65 -6.52 21.16
N GLN A 196 9.05 -5.52 21.94
CA GLN A 196 8.27 -5.03 23.07
C GLN A 196 7.14 -4.13 22.55
N VAL A 197 5.96 -4.27 23.16
CA VAL A 197 4.77 -3.51 22.78
C VAL A 197 4.47 -2.55 23.92
N ARG A 198 4.72 -1.25 23.75
CA ARG A 198 4.69 -0.25 24.86
C ARG A 198 3.51 0.73 24.80
N GLY A 199 2.53 0.50 23.92
CA GLY A 199 1.32 1.34 23.76
C GLY A 199 1.57 2.74 23.20
N GLN A 200 2.80 3.06 22.82
CA GLN A 200 3.21 4.33 22.21
C GLN A 200 2.92 4.31 20.71
N GLY A 201 2.38 5.40 20.17
CA GLY A 201 2.04 5.49 18.75
C GLY A 201 1.16 4.33 18.30
N LEU A 202 1.62 3.61 17.28
CA LEU A 202 0.94 2.45 16.69
C LEU A 202 1.05 1.18 17.56
N HIS A 203 1.93 1.09 18.55
CA HIS A 203 2.23 -0.17 19.24
C HIS A 203 0.99 -0.83 19.84
N GLY A 204 0.77 -2.10 19.49
CA GLY A 204 -0.37 -2.89 19.93
C GLY A 204 -0.71 -4.05 18.98
N PHE A 205 -1.60 -4.94 19.45
CA PHE A 205 -2.36 -5.85 18.60
C PHE A 205 -3.72 -5.24 18.29
N PHE A 206 -4.19 -5.39 17.05
CA PHE A 206 -5.42 -4.80 16.55
C PHE A 206 -6.31 -5.84 15.87
N ARG A 207 -7.62 -5.70 16.07
CA ARG A 207 -8.64 -6.49 15.36
C ARG A 207 -9.82 -5.59 14.99
N HIS A 208 -10.24 -5.62 13.74
CA HIS A 208 -11.33 -4.77 13.21
C HIS A 208 -11.12 -3.26 13.50
N GLY A 209 -9.87 -2.79 13.50
CA GLY A 209 -9.53 -1.39 13.82
C GLY A 209 -9.55 -1.01 15.31
N VAL A 210 -9.84 -1.94 16.23
CA VAL A 210 -9.71 -1.75 17.68
C VAL A 210 -8.34 -2.25 18.14
N ARG A 211 -7.60 -1.45 18.93
CA ARG A 211 -6.40 -1.91 19.64
C ARG A 211 -6.81 -2.87 20.75
N THR A 212 -6.79 -4.17 20.43
CA THR A 212 -7.19 -5.28 21.32
C THR A 212 -6.25 -5.36 22.53
N LEU A 213 -4.95 -5.19 22.29
CA LEU A 213 -3.92 -5.13 23.33
C LEU A 213 -2.98 -3.96 23.04
N ALA A 214 -2.80 -3.04 23.99
CA ALA A 214 -1.93 -1.87 23.85
C ALA A 214 -0.50 -2.11 24.36
N ARG A 215 -0.32 -2.97 25.37
CA ARG A 215 0.99 -3.31 25.95
C ARG A 215 1.20 -4.81 26.08
N MET A 216 2.43 -5.23 25.80
CA MET A 216 2.98 -6.56 26.07
C MET A 216 4.51 -6.41 26.26
N GLU A 217 4.89 -6.16 27.51
CA GLU A 217 6.26 -5.90 27.94
C GLU A 217 6.77 -7.11 28.73
N LEU A 218 7.73 -7.83 28.15
CA LEU A 218 8.31 -9.06 28.68
C LEU A 218 9.56 -8.76 29.50
N ARG A 219 9.66 -9.33 30.71
CA ARG A 219 10.84 -9.30 31.57
C ARG A 219 11.17 -10.70 32.09
N LEU A 220 12.46 -11.02 32.16
CA LEU A 220 12.98 -12.29 32.63
C LEU A 220 14.03 -12.00 33.73
N GLY A 221 13.77 -12.48 34.95
CA GLY A 221 14.54 -12.05 36.13
C GLY A 221 14.41 -10.55 36.44
N GLY A 222 13.31 -9.91 36.02
CA GLY A 222 13.10 -8.46 36.10
C GLY A 222 13.76 -7.65 34.97
N MET A 223 14.61 -8.26 34.14
CA MET A 223 15.32 -7.60 33.02
C MET A 223 14.52 -7.71 31.72
N GLU A 224 14.46 -6.63 30.93
CA GLU A 224 14.04 -6.71 29.53
C GLU A 224 15.18 -7.36 28.70
N PRO A 225 14.89 -8.30 27.78
CA PRO A 225 15.94 -8.88 26.93
C PRO A 225 16.64 -7.83 26.07
N LEU A 226 17.97 -7.90 26.01
CA LEU A 226 18.77 -7.12 25.08
C LEU A 226 18.42 -7.57 23.65
N PRO A 227 17.86 -6.71 22.78
CA PRO A 227 17.40 -7.12 21.46
C PRO A 227 18.58 -7.43 20.54
N LEU A 228 18.52 -8.58 19.85
CA LEU A 228 19.51 -9.02 18.87
C LEU A 228 18.94 -9.01 17.45
N GLN A 229 17.64 -9.30 17.29
CA GLN A 229 16.96 -9.33 16.00
C GLN A 229 15.46 -9.07 16.16
N GLY A 230 14.86 -8.33 15.23
CA GLY A 230 13.41 -8.25 14.99
C GLY A 230 13.14 -8.15 13.49
N THR A 231 12.40 -9.09 12.91
CA THR A 231 12.15 -9.14 11.45
C THR A 231 10.86 -9.88 11.08
N LEU A 232 10.30 -9.58 9.91
CA LEU A 232 9.12 -10.22 9.35
C LEU A 232 9.48 -11.55 8.64
N THR A 233 9.00 -12.66 9.20
CA THR A 233 9.12 -13.99 8.59
C THR A 233 8.19 -14.12 7.37
N SER A 234 6.94 -13.68 7.53
CA SER A 234 5.91 -13.48 6.50
C SER A 234 5.26 -12.11 6.71
N ALA A 235 4.31 -11.71 5.86
CA ALA A 235 3.52 -10.50 6.11
C ALA A 235 2.74 -10.61 7.43
N ALA A 236 2.28 -11.82 7.75
CA ALA A 236 1.45 -12.10 8.92
C ALA A 236 2.23 -12.33 10.23
N ALA A 237 3.56 -12.57 10.20
CA ALA A 237 4.32 -12.98 11.38
C ALA A 237 5.74 -12.41 11.48
N ALA A 238 6.14 -12.03 12.71
CA ALA A 238 7.47 -11.58 13.06
C ALA A 238 8.19 -12.53 14.02
N ARG A 239 9.52 -12.58 13.89
CA ARG A 239 10.44 -13.23 14.82
C ARG A 239 11.25 -12.15 15.53
N PHE A 240 11.28 -12.21 16.86
CA PHE A 240 12.18 -11.42 17.69
C PHE A 240 13.11 -12.35 18.49
N VAL A 241 14.36 -11.95 18.64
CA VAL A 241 15.37 -12.66 19.43
C VAL A 241 16.10 -11.65 20.30
N GLY A 242 16.23 -11.95 21.59
CA GLY A 242 17.00 -11.16 22.54
C GLY A 242 17.74 -12.03 23.55
N SER A 243 18.82 -11.52 24.13
CA SER A 243 19.61 -12.21 25.16
C SER A 243 19.35 -11.63 26.55
N VAL A 244 19.44 -12.47 27.58
CA VAL A 244 19.39 -12.05 28.99
C VAL A 244 20.65 -12.56 29.69
N ARG A 245 21.36 -11.65 30.37
CA ARG A 245 22.43 -11.99 31.32
C ARG A 245 21.83 -12.01 32.72
N VAL A 246 22.14 -13.04 33.49
CA VAL A 246 21.70 -13.20 34.88
C VAL A 246 22.76 -12.64 35.81
N PRO A 247 22.41 -11.89 36.88
CA PRO A 247 23.37 -11.49 37.90
C PRO A 247 24.07 -12.71 38.51
N GLY A 248 25.38 -12.82 38.32
CA GLY A 248 26.19 -13.99 38.71
C GLY A 248 26.66 -14.86 37.55
N ASP A 249 26.30 -14.54 36.30
CA ASP A 249 27.00 -15.05 35.11
C ASP A 249 28.48 -14.62 35.17
N LEU A 250 29.39 -15.60 35.12
CA LEU A 250 30.85 -15.38 35.08
C LEU A 250 31.41 -15.44 33.64
N ASP A 251 30.55 -15.73 32.68
CA ASP A 251 30.91 -16.01 31.29
C ASP A 251 30.73 -14.74 30.43
N PRO A 252 31.65 -14.45 29.48
CA PRO A 252 31.44 -13.39 28.50
C PRO A 252 30.20 -13.61 27.62
N ASP A 253 29.72 -14.84 27.42
CA ASP A 253 28.52 -15.11 26.61
C ASP A 253 27.23 -15.15 27.45
N PRO A 254 26.08 -14.66 26.92
CA PRO A 254 24.82 -14.64 27.65
C PRO A 254 24.21 -16.04 27.78
N ALA A 255 23.98 -16.50 29.01
CA ALA A 255 23.46 -17.83 29.29
C ALA A 255 22.01 -18.07 28.78
N LEU A 256 21.21 -17.01 28.65
CA LEU A 256 19.78 -17.11 28.30
C LEU A 256 19.44 -16.38 27.00
N THR A 257 18.65 -17.04 26.15
CA THR A 257 18.04 -16.45 24.94
C THR A 257 16.52 -16.48 25.04
N VAL A 258 15.87 -15.38 24.68
CA VAL A 258 14.41 -15.25 24.54
C VAL A 258 14.06 -15.11 23.06
N GLU A 259 13.20 -16.00 22.58
CA GLU A 259 12.69 -16.08 21.20
C GLU A 259 11.18 -15.81 21.24
N ARG A 260 10.70 -14.82 20.48
CA ARG A 260 9.27 -14.46 20.39
C ARG A 260 8.81 -14.62 18.95
N LEU A 261 7.73 -15.38 18.73
CA LEU A 261 7.08 -15.54 17.43
C LEU A 261 5.69 -14.91 17.52
N ARG A 262 5.52 -13.74 16.91
CA ARG A 262 4.28 -12.94 16.92
C ARG A 262 3.52 -13.12 15.61
N HIS A 263 2.21 -13.25 15.68
CA HIS A 263 1.34 -13.30 14.51
C HIS A 263 0.21 -12.24 14.59
N ALA A 264 -0.16 -11.71 13.43
CA ALA A 264 -1.04 -10.55 13.27
C ALA A 264 -2.50 -10.75 13.74
N ASP A 265 -2.90 -11.98 14.04
CA ASP A 265 -4.26 -12.30 14.50
C ASP A 265 -4.43 -12.29 16.03
N GLY A 266 -3.36 -12.07 16.79
CA GLY A 266 -3.38 -12.07 18.27
C GLY A 266 -2.61 -13.18 18.96
N ALA A 267 -2.01 -14.13 18.21
CA ALA A 267 -1.12 -15.14 18.80
C ALA A 267 0.32 -14.62 19.01
N GLU A 268 0.93 -15.02 20.12
CA GLU A 268 2.39 -14.89 20.34
C GLU A 268 2.96 -16.03 21.17
N THR A 269 3.92 -16.77 20.61
CA THR A 269 4.69 -17.79 21.34
C THR A 269 5.98 -17.17 21.86
N VAL A 270 6.19 -17.26 23.18
CA VAL A 270 7.44 -16.91 23.86
C VAL A 270 8.19 -18.20 24.19
N THR A 271 9.49 -18.26 23.89
CA THR A 271 10.38 -19.38 24.25
C THR A 271 11.64 -18.85 24.92
N VAL A 272 11.96 -19.37 26.10
CA VAL A 272 13.23 -19.11 26.81
C VAL A 272 14.11 -20.34 26.68
N ARG A 273 15.38 -20.15 26.30
CA ARG A 273 16.38 -21.21 26.13
C ARG A 273 17.57 -20.94 27.05
N ASN A 274 18.09 -21.99 27.68
CA ASN A 274 19.32 -21.91 28.48
C ASN A 274 20.48 -22.60 27.73
N THR A 275 21.46 -21.81 27.31
CA THR A 275 22.69 -22.27 26.67
C THR A 275 23.89 -22.23 27.62
N GLY A 276 23.74 -21.68 28.82
CA GLY A 276 24.77 -21.67 29.85
C GLY A 276 24.93 -23.02 30.58
N ALA A 277 26.08 -23.20 31.24
CA ALA A 277 26.45 -24.43 31.92
C ALA A 277 25.78 -24.66 33.30
N ARG A 278 24.82 -23.81 33.71
CA ARG A 278 24.16 -23.86 35.02
C ARG A 278 22.62 -23.81 34.89
N PRO A 279 21.85 -24.47 35.77
CA PRO A 279 20.39 -24.32 35.79
C PRO A 279 20.00 -22.88 36.10
N ALA A 280 19.10 -22.31 35.30
CA ALA A 280 18.60 -20.95 35.47
C ALA A 280 17.27 -20.96 36.21
N ARG A 281 17.19 -20.27 37.36
CA ARG A 281 16.00 -20.18 38.21
C ARG A 281 15.58 -18.72 38.39
N LEU A 282 14.56 -18.28 37.67
CA LEU A 282 14.14 -16.88 37.59
C LEU A 282 12.71 -16.73 37.04
N PRO A 283 11.96 -15.69 37.44
CA PRO A 283 10.61 -15.46 36.93
C PRO A 283 10.62 -14.87 35.52
N LEU A 284 9.72 -15.38 34.67
CA LEU A 284 9.21 -14.67 33.50
C LEU A 284 7.97 -13.89 33.91
N GLU A 285 7.96 -12.60 33.60
CA GLU A 285 6.86 -11.67 33.84
C GLU A 285 6.48 -11.00 32.54
N ILE A 286 5.18 -10.97 32.22
CA ILE A 286 4.66 -10.33 31.01
C ILE A 286 3.59 -9.33 31.45
N ALA A 287 3.92 -8.04 31.35
CA ALA A 287 3.02 -6.94 31.67
C ALA A 287 2.15 -6.62 30.46
N LEU A 288 0.84 -6.73 30.66
CA LEU A 288 -0.20 -6.55 29.65
C LEU A 288 -1.05 -5.31 29.99
N GLY A 289 -1.64 -4.70 28.97
CA GLY A 289 -2.57 -3.59 29.14
C GLY A 289 -3.27 -3.25 27.83
N THR A 290 -4.48 -2.71 27.89
CA THR A 290 -5.22 -2.25 26.71
C THR A 290 -6.05 -1.02 27.01
N ASP A 291 -6.14 -0.11 26.05
CA ASP A 291 -7.00 1.06 26.10
C ASP A 291 -8.28 0.90 25.25
N LEU A 292 -8.38 -0.22 24.50
CA LEU A 292 -9.40 -0.46 23.46
C LEU A 292 -9.53 0.72 22.48
N GLY A 293 -8.46 1.47 22.25
CA GLY A 293 -8.46 2.64 21.37
C GLY A 293 -8.78 2.28 19.92
N LEU A 294 -9.48 3.18 19.20
CA LEU A 294 -9.67 3.01 17.77
C LEU A 294 -8.41 3.42 17.01
N LEU A 295 -8.11 2.72 15.92
CA LEU A 295 -7.00 3.02 15.03
C LEU A 295 -7.11 4.44 14.42
N THR A 296 -8.33 4.94 14.23
CA THR A 296 -8.62 6.32 13.81
C THR A 296 -8.31 7.37 14.87
N ASP A 297 -8.46 7.04 16.17
CA ASP A 297 -8.03 7.90 17.27
C ASP A 297 -6.51 7.96 17.36
N ILE A 298 -5.86 6.80 17.25
CA ILE A 298 -4.40 6.65 17.28
C ILE A 298 -3.75 7.37 16.10
N ALA A 299 -4.32 7.25 14.89
CA ALA A 299 -3.88 7.99 13.70
C ALA A 299 -3.99 9.51 13.88
N ALA A 300 -4.95 9.99 14.68
CA ALA A 300 -5.11 11.40 15.02
C ALA A 300 -4.33 11.83 16.29
N GLY A 301 -3.34 11.06 16.73
CA GLY A 301 -2.49 11.38 17.87
C GLY A 301 -3.20 11.35 19.23
N ARG A 302 -4.36 10.69 19.33
CA ARG A 302 -5.05 10.43 20.60
C ARG A 302 -4.54 9.12 21.21
N ARG A 303 -4.45 9.09 22.54
CA ARG A 303 -4.20 7.88 23.34
C ARG A 303 -5.19 7.89 24.50
N SER A 304 -5.81 6.75 24.78
CA SER A 304 -6.59 6.53 26.01
C SER A 304 -5.70 5.89 27.09
N ALA A 305 -6.14 6.00 28.35
CA ALA A 305 -5.49 5.31 29.45
C ALA A 305 -5.76 3.79 29.37
N ASP A 306 -4.78 2.99 29.80
CA ASP A 306 -4.95 1.54 29.98
C ASP A 306 -6.11 1.26 30.95
N LEU A 307 -6.98 0.32 30.60
CA LEU A 307 -8.14 -0.09 31.39
C LEU A 307 -7.72 -0.98 32.59
N PRO A 308 -8.48 -0.99 33.70
CA PRO A 308 -8.23 -1.91 34.81
C PRO A 308 -8.46 -3.37 34.36
N GLY A 309 -7.48 -4.23 34.62
CA GLY A 309 -7.55 -5.65 34.29
C GLY A 309 -8.36 -6.46 35.31
N GLN A 310 -9.03 -7.52 34.83
CA GLN A 310 -9.72 -8.53 35.62
C GLN A 310 -9.11 -9.90 35.32
N VAL A 311 -9.08 -10.82 36.29
CA VAL A 311 -8.64 -12.21 36.04
C VAL A 311 -9.71 -12.93 35.22
N GLN A 312 -9.31 -13.64 34.17
CA GLN A 312 -10.20 -14.54 33.43
C GLN A 312 -9.42 -15.77 32.95
N SER A 313 -9.89 -16.97 33.30
CA SER A 313 -9.24 -18.24 32.95
C SER A 313 -7.74 -18.26 33.32
N SER A 314 -6.84 -18.56 32.38
CA SER A 314 -5.39 -18.54 32.56
C SER A 314 -4.74 -17.18 32.22
N GLY A 315 -5.49 -16.08 32.33
CA GLY A 315 -4.99 -14.75 32.02
C GLY A 315 -5.91 -13.61 32.42
N LEU A 316 -6.09 -12.62 31.53
CA LEU A 316 -6.69 -11.32 31.82
C LEU A 316 -7.81 -10.93 30.86
N ARG A 317 -8.73 -10.12 31.36
CA ARG A 317 -9.82 -9.47 30.62
C ARG A 317 -9.87 -7.99 30.92
N TRP A 318 -10.26 -7.20 29.92
CA TRP A 318 -10.56 -5.78 30.03
C TRP A 318 -11.90 -5.47 29.38
N VAL A 319 -12.66 -4.52 29.94
CA VAL A 319 -13.97 -4.09 29.43
C VAL A 319 -14.01 -2.56 29.42
N GLY A 320 -14.44 -1.97 28.32
CA GLY A 320 -14.57 -0.52 28.19
C GLY A 320 -15.18 -0.10 26.85
N GLN A 321 -15.87 1.04 26.83
CA GLN A 321 -16.40 1.66 25.60
C GLN A 321 -17.20 0.70 24.70
N GLY A 322 -18.09 -0.11 25.30
CA GLY A 322 -18.95 -1.09 24.62
C GLY A 322 -18.23 -2.33 24.08
N ARG A 323 -16.95 -2.52 24.41
CA ARG A 323 -16.09 -3.60 23.91
C ARG A 323 -15.38 -4.30 25.06
N ALA A 324 -14.87 -5.50 24.81
CA ALA A 324 -14.02 -6.23 25.73
C ALA A 324 -12.91 -6.95 24.97
N ALA A 325 -11.79 -7.19 25.63
CA ALA A 325 -10.68 -7.97 25.11
C ALA A 325 -10.13 -8.91 26.19
N THR A 326 -9.57 -10.03 25.75
CA THR A 326 -8.98 -11.06 26.59
C THR A 326 -7.53 -11.30 26.19
N VAL A 327 -6.71 -11.76 27.13
CA VAL A 327 -5.46 -12.47 26.85
C VAL A 327 -5.47 -13.75 27.67
N SER A 328 -5.42 -14.90 26.99
CA SER A 328 -5.23 -16.21 27.62
C SER A 328 -3.80 -16.72 27.39
N ALA A 329 -3.32 -17.61 28.25
CA ALA A 329 -1.98 -18.17 28.18
C ALA A 329 -1.93 -19.69 28.42
N ARG A 330 -1.01 -20.40 27.76
CA ARG A 330 -0.78 -21.85 27.91
C ARG A 330 0.74 -22.14 27.90
N PRO A 331 1.34 -22.77 28.93
CA PRO A 331 0.72 -23.19 30.18
C PRO A 331 0.22 -22.01 31.03
N SER A 332 -0.69 -22.28 31.96
CA SER A 332 -1.24 -21.27 32.87
C SER A 332 -0.13 -20.61 33.71
N PRO A 333 -0.22 -19.29 33.98
CA PRO A 333 0.70 -18.59 34.87
C PRO A 333 0.61 -19.11 36.31
N HIS A 334 1.74 -19.07 37.01
CA HIS A 334 1.82 -19.34 38.46
C HIS A 334 1.17 -18.21 39.28
N ALA A 335 1.13 -16.97 38.76
CA ALA A 335 0.39 -15.87 39.36
C ALA A 335 -0.18 -14.88 38.31
N VAL A 336 -1.34 -14.30 38.61
CA VAL A 336 -2.00 -13.25 37.80
C VAL A 336 -2.26 -12.02 38.67
N LEU A 337 -1.56 -10.93 38.39
CA LEU A 337 -1.65 -9.66 39.13
C LEU A 337 -2.54 -8.68 38.35
N ALA A 338 -3.85 -8.90 38.34
CA ALA A 338 -4.79 -8.21 37.46
C ALA A 338 -4.78 -6.68 37.57
N GLY A 339 -4.63 -6.13 38.78
CA GLY A 339 -4.51 -4.67 39.00
C GLY A 339 -3.22 -4.05 38.43
N ALA A 340 -2.18 -4.85 38.17
CA ALA A 340 -0.95 -4.44 37.51
C ALA A 340 -0.87 -4.91 36.03
N GLY A 341 -1.82 -5.75 35.59
CA GLY A 341 -1.83 -6.37 34.28
C GLY A 341 -0.76 -7.46 34.06
N VAL A 342 -0.13 -8.01 35.10
CA VAL A 342 1.02 -8.92 34.94
C VAL A 342 0.61 -10.40 35.01
N LEU A 343 1.09 -11.20 34.05
CA LEU A 343 1.16 -12.67 34.13
C LEU A 343 2.58 -13.09 34.55
N ARG A 344 2.71 -14.03 35.48
CA ARG A 344 4.02 -14.52 35.97
C ARG A 344 4.13 -16.04 35.93
N TRP A 345 5.31 -16.52 35.52
CA TRP A 345 5.75 -17.90 35.65
C TRP A 345 7.13 -17.92 36.29
N ASP A 346 7.25 -18.48 37.49
CA ASP A 346 8.55 -18.86 38.06
C ASP A 346 9.14 -20.04 37.26
N LEU A 347 10.30 -19.85 36.63
CA LEU A 347 10.91 -20.84 35.72
C LEU A 347 12.14 -21.50 36.35
N GLU A 348 12.30 -22.80 36.10
CA GLU A 348 13.57 -23.51 36.21
C GLU A 348 13.93 -24.14 34.86
N ILE A 349 15.04 -23.70 34.25
CA ILE A 349 15.49 -24.15 32.93
C ILE A 349 16.89 -24.76 33.07
N GLN A 350 16.99 -26.07 32.88
CA GLN A 350 18.25 -26.81 32.92
C GLN A 350 19.17 -26.43 31.74
N PRO A 351 20.50 -26.65 31.82
CA PRO A 351 21.42 -26.46 30.70
C PRO A 351 20.97 -27.20 29.44
N GLY A 352 20.98 -26.52 28.29
CA GLY A 352 20.50 -27.03 27.00
C GLY A 352 18.97 -27.14 26.86
N ALA A 353 18.20 -26.89 27.92
CA ALA A 353 16.74 -26.99 27.89
C ALA A 353 16.07 -25.69 27.39
N ARG A 354 14.77 -25.81 27.08
CA ARG A 354 13.90 -24.69 26.73
C ARG A 354 12.56 -24.80 27.45
N TRP A 355 11.93 -23.65 27.67
CA TRP A 355 10.57 -23.52 28.17
C TRP A 355 9.79 -22.55 27.28
N SER A 356 8.49 -22.77 27.09
CA SER A 356 7.66 -21.96 26.18
C SER A 356 6.27 -21.68 26.75
N VAL A 357 5.69 -20.54 26.35
CA VAL A 357 4.29 -20.18 26.58
C VAL A 357 3.67 -19.58 25.31
N ASP A 358 2.47 -20.02 24.99
CA ASP A 358 1.61 -19.45 23.95
C ASP A 358 0.64 -18.45 24.59
N LEU A 359 0.66 -17.21 24.10
CA LEU A 359 -0.29 -16.15 24.43
C LEU A 359 -1.30 -15.97 23.31
N ARG A 360 -2.54 -15.68 23.67
CA ARG A 360 -3.62 -15.41 22.71
C ARG A 360 -4.46 -14.21 23.15
N ALA A 361 -4.27 -13.09 22.46
CA ALA A 361 -5.03 -11.85 22.62
C ALA A 361 -6.23 -11.82 21.67
N GLU A 362 -7.44 -11.63 22.18
CA GLU A 362 -8.68 -11.67 21.38
C GLU A 362 -9.64 -10.53 21.73
N LEU A 363 -10.37 -10.05 20.72
CA LEU A 363 -11.43 -9.05 20.88
C LEU A 363 -12.78 -9.79 20.99
N GLU A 364 -13.49 -9.60 22.11
CA GLU A 364 -14.84 -10.15 22.26
C GLU A 364 -15.76 -9.45 21.24
N THR A 365 -16.39 -10.24 20.38
CA THR A 365 -17.18 -9.70 19.26
C THR A 365 -18.56 -9.27 19.77
N PRO A 366 -18.96 -8.00 19.63
CA PRO A 366 -20.31 -7.56 20.02
C PRO A 366 -21.35 -8.23 19.11
N SER A 367 -22.55 -8.47 19.64
CA SER A 367 -23.62 -9.24 18.98
C SER A 367 -24.33 -8.52 17.83
N THR A 368 -23.82 -7.37 17.36
CA THR A 368 -24.47 -6.50 16.38
C THR A 368 -23.53 -6.15 15.23
N GLY A 369 -23.86 -6.63 14.04
CA GLY A 369 -23.13 -6.36 12.79
C GLY A 369 -22.13 -7.46 12.41
N ARG A 370 -22.01 -7.74 11.11
CA ARG A 370 -21.02 -8.66 10.54
C ARG A 370 -19.88 -7.83 9.92
N PRO A 371 -18.75 -7.60 10.60
CA PRO A 371 -17.62 -6.89 10.00
C PRO A 371 -17.05 -7.68 8.82
N PRO A 372 -16.40 -7.02 7.83
CA PRO A 372 -15.68 -7.71 6.78
C PRO A 372 -14.59 -8.60 7.40
N THR A 373 -14.61 -9.87 7.04
CA THR A 373 -13.69 -10.88 7.60
C THR A 373 -12.41 -10.97 6.78
N GLY A 374 -11.38 -11.63 7.33
CA GLY A 374 -10.19 -11.94 6.56
C GLY A 374 -10.43 -13.08 5.57
N ARG A 375 -9.43 -13.40 4.74
CA ARG A 375 -9.41 -14.68 4.02
C ARG A 375 -9.52 -15.82 5.04
N GLY A 376 -10.58 -16.63 4.94
CA GLY A 376 -10.82 -17.74 5.86
C GLY A 376 -9.73 -18.83 5.76
N PRO A 377 -9.47 -19.59 6.85
CA PRO A 377 -8.56 -20.73 6.79
C PRO A 377 -9.06 -21.74 5.75
N GLY A 378 -8.15 -22.23 4.90
CA GLY A 378 -8.49 -23.14 3.79
C GLY A 378 -9.06 -22.47 2.54
N VAL A 379 -9.41 -21.18 2.56
CA VAL A 379 -9.78 -20.43 1.35
C VAL A 379 -8.51 -20.19 0.52
N PRO A 380 -8.43 -20.62 -0.76
CA PRO A 380 -7.25 -20.42 -1.59
C PRO A 380 -7.00 -18.92 -1.87
N LEU A 381 -5.80 -18.58 -2.33
CA LEU A 381 -5.53 -17.23 -2.83
C LEU A 381 -6.32 -16.99 -4.14
N PRO A 382 -6.76 -15.75 -4.42
CA PRO A 382 -7.49 -15.41 -5.63
C PRO A 382 -6.54 -15.16 -6.84
N TRP A 383 -5.36 -15.79 -6.80
CA TRP A 383 -4.31 -15.74 -7.82
C TRP A 383 -3.45 -17.03 -7.72
N SER A 384 -2.67 -17.35 -8.76
CA SER A 384 -1.63 -18.37 -8.70
C SER A 384 -0.34 -17.84 -8.06
N GLU A 385 0.45 -18.73 -7.46
CA GLU A 385 1.80 -18.42 -6.99
C GLU A 385 2.80 -18.77 -8.12
N PRO A 386 3.46 -17.78 -8.75
CA PRO A 386 4.37 -18.04 -9.86
C PRO A 386 5.76 -18.47 -9.37
N GLU A 387 6.45 -19.32 -10.11
CA GLU A 387 7.90 -19.46 -9.98
C GLU A 387 8.59 -18.46 -10.93
N ILE A 388 9.64 -17.80 -10.44
CA ILE A 388 10.42 -16.83 -11.19
C ILE A 388 11.88 -17.20 -11.07
N ARG A 389 12.55 -17.46 -12.20
CA ARG A 389 14.00 -17.59 -12.27
C ARG A 389 14.54 -16.49 -13.16
N ALA A 390 15.42 -15.66 -12.61
CA ALA A 390 16.05 -14.55 -13.31
C ALA A 390 17.55 -14.53 -13.02
N ASP A 391 18.36 -13.96 -13.91
CA ASP A 391 19.77 -13.68 -13.60
C ASP A 391 19.85 -12.66 -12.44
N ASP A 392 18.98 -11.64 -12.45
CA ASP A 392 18.77 -10.77 -11.29
C ASP A 392 17.91 -11.45 -10.21
N ARG A 393 18.59 -11.94 -9.17
CA ARG A 393 17.99 -12.59 -7.99
C ARG A 393 17.08 -11.66 -7.16
N ARG A 394 17.09 -10.33 -7.37
CA ARG A 394 16.17 -9.40 -6.72
C ARG A 394 14.73 -9.64 -7.15
N ALA A 395 14.48 -9.94 -8.43
CA ALA A 395 13.15 -10.07 -9.00
C ALA A 395 12.28 -11.14 -8.31
N ALA A 396 12.80 -12.36 -8.17
CA ALA A 396 12.08 -13.45 -7.51
C ALA A 396 11.79 -13.16 -6.03
N ARG A 397 12.74 -12.55 -5.31
CA ARG A 397 12.56 -12.13 -3.91
C ARG A 397 11.49 -11.02 -3.78
N LEU A 398 11.48 -10.07 -4.72
CA LEU A 398 10.53 -8.97 -4.76
C LEU A 398 9.09 -9.49 -4.95
N VAL A 399 8.84 -10.29 -5.99
CA VAL A 399 7.50 -10.83 -6.26
C VAL A 399 7.00 -11.74 -5.12
N SER A 400 7.86 -12.61 -4.59
CA SER A 400 7.50 -13.47 -3.45
C SER A 400 7.09 -12.66 -2.21
N ARG A 401 7.87 -11.62 -1.86
CA ARG A 401 7.55 -10.74 -0.71
C ARG A 401 6.37 -9.81 -0.99
N ALA A 402 6.12 -9.45 -2.25
CA ALA A 402 4.95 -8.69 -2.67
C ALA A 402 3.66 -9.50 -2.55
N LEU A 403 3.62 -10.74 -3.06
CA LEU A 403 2.43 -11.60 -2.99
C LEU A 403 2.07 -12.01 -1.55
N ASP A 404 3.07 -12.31 -0.71
CA ASP A 404 2.90 -12.48 0.75
C ASP A 404 2.28 -11.22 1.39
N SER A 405 2.78 -10.04 1.02
CA SER A 405 2.26 -8.74 1.49
C SER A 405 0.83 -8.42 1.00
N LEU A 406 0.49 -8.84 -0.22
CA LEU A 406 -0.85 -8.70 -0.80
C LEU A 406 -1.84 -9.69 -0.16
N GLY A 407 -1.40 -10.93 0.08
CA GLY A 407 -2.17 -11.98 0.77
C GLY A 407 -2.53 -11.59 2.21
N GLY A 408 -1.63 -10.92 2.91
CA GLY A 408 -1.89 -10.34 4.25
C GLY A 408 -2.92 -9.19 4.26
N LEU A 409 -3.23 -8.59 3.11
CA LEU A 409 -4.23 -7.52 2.95
C LEU A 409 -5.59 -8.01 2.43
N LEU A 410 -5.79 -9.32 2.23
CA LEU A 410 -7.05 -9.87 1.72
C LEU A 410 -8.19 -9.78 2.74
N LEU A 411 -9.28 -9.14 2.32
CA LEU A 411 -10.56 -9.11 3.00
C LEU A 411 -11.62 -9.85 2.16
N ALA A 412 -12.57 -10.47 2.85
CA ALA A 412 -13.77 -11.04 2.28
C ALA A 412 -14.94 -10.08 2.47
N ASP A 413 -15.71 -9.85 1.41
CA ASP A 413 -16.87 -8.96 1.45
C ASP A 413 -17.95 -9.45 2.43
N ALA A 414 -18.56 -8.51 3.17
CA ALA A 414 -19.51 -8.83 4.24
C ALA A 414 -20.80 -9.48 3.73
N ASP A 415 -21.25 -9.09 2.53
CA ASP A 415 -22.49 -9.54 1.91
C ASP A 415 -22.31 -10.85 1.11
N ARG A 416 -21.16 -11.00 0.43
CA ARG A 416 -20.73 -12.26 -0.20
C ARG A 416 -19.26 -12.60 0.17
N PRO A 417 -19.01 -13.38 1.25
CA PRO A 417 -17.64 -13.72 1.69
C PRO A 417 -16.80 -14.57 0.72
N THR A 418 -17.38 -15.01 -0.40
CA THR A 418 -16.65 -15.57 -1.57
C THR A 418 -15.87 -14.52 -2.34
N ASP A 419 -16.26 -13.25 -2.23
CA ASP A 419 -15.78 -12.15 -3.05
C ASP A 419 -14.63 -11.47 -2.31
N LEU A 420 -13.40 -11.88 -2.64
CA LEU A 420 -12.18 -11.34 -2.05
C LEU A 420 -11.75 -10.04 -2.74
N TYR A 421 -11.29 -9.09 -1.94
CA TYR A 421 -10.63 -7.86 -2.39
C TYR A 421 -9.49 -7.48 -1.42
N THR A 422 -8.63 -6.55 -1.81
CA THR A 422 -7.53 -6.08 -0.95
C THR A 422 -7.90 -4.83 -0.17
N ALA A 423 -7.55 -4.77 1.12
CA ALA A 423 -7.44 -3.52 1.84
C ALA A 423 -6.34 -2.62 1.22
N SER A 424 -6.56 -1.31 1.16
CA SER A 424 -5.62 -0.36 0.52
C SER A 424 -4.21 -0.41 1.11
N GLY A 425 -4.10 -0.46 2.44
CA GLY A 425 -2.81 -0.66 3.10
C GLY A 425 -2.88 -0.57 4.61
N ALA A 426 -1.89 -1.18 5.26
CA ALA A 426 -1.74 -1.16 6.71
C ALA A 426 -0.62 -0.18 7.13
N PRO A 427 -0.80 0.56 8.23
CA PRO A 427 -1.96 0.52 9.12
C PRO A 427 -3.08 1.48 8.71
N TRP A 428 -2.82 2.50 7.88
CA TRP A 428 -3.68 3.70 7.81
C TRP A 428 -4.95 3.58 6.96
N ARG A 429 -5.06 2.60 6.05
CA ARG A 429 -6.20 2.45 5.12
C ARG A 429 -6.66 0.99 5.05
N PHE A 430 -7.00 0.46 6.22
CA PHE A 430 -7.21 -0.97 6.46
C PHE A 430 -8.62 -1.47 6.05
N GLY A 431 -9.12 -1.03 4.89
CA GLY A 431 -10.43 -1.38 4.34
C GLY A 431 -10.49 -1.18 2.82
N LEU A 432 -11.66 -1.43 2.22
CA LEU A 432 -11.87 -1.25 0.79
C LEU A 432 -11.67 0.22 0.39
N THR A 433 -10.78 0.46 -0.57
CA THR A 433 -10.70 1.73 -1.30
C THR A 433 -10.71 1.37 -2.78
N ALA A 434 -11.79 1.70 -3.49
CA ALA A 434 -12.11 1.07 -4.77
C ALA A 434 -11.01 1.23 -5.82
N ALA A 435 -10.47 2.44 -6.01
CA ALA A 435 -9.35 2.69 -6.91
C ALA A 435 -8.12 1.84 -6.58
N ASP A 436 -7.70 1.80 -5.31
CA ASP A 436 -6.52 1.07 -4.86
C ASP A 436 -6.68 -0.46 -5.04
N ALA A 437 -7.90 -0.99 -4.84
CA ALA A 437 -8.21 -2.40 -5.02
C ALA A 437 -8.34 -2.79 -6.50
N LEU A 438 -8.95 -1.94 -7.34
CA LEU A 438 -9.02 -2.15 -8.80
C LEU A 438 -7.63 -2.12 -9.43
N TRP A 439 -6.77 -1.20 -9.01
CA TRP A 439 -5.36 -1.18 -9.41
C TRP A 439 -4.63 -2.47 -9.03
N ALA A 440 -4.82 -2.97 -7.80
CA ALA A 440 -4.22 -4.23 -7.36
C ALA A 440 -4.74 -5.44 -8.15
N ALA A 441 -6.04 -5.47 -8.48
CA ALA A 441 -6.63 -6.49 -9.34
C ALA A 441 -6.07 -6.45 -10.76
N ARG A 442 -5.95 -5.27 -11.38
CA ARG A 442 -5.37 -5.08 -12.73
C ARG A 442 -3.95 -5.63 -12.81
N MET A 443 -3.10 -5.17 -11.89
CA MET A 443 -1.67 -5.50 -11.81
C MET A 443 -1.37 -6.97 -11.41
N THR A 444 -2.41 -7.78 -11.15
CA THR A 444 -2.28 -9.21 -10.85
C THR A 444 -3.04 -10.12 -11.83
N LEU A 445 -3.63 -9.58 -12.90
CA LEU A 445 -4.27 -10.36 -13.97
C LEU A 445 -3.39 -11.49 -14.55
N PRO A 446 -2.05 -11.36 -14.70
CA PRO A 446 -1.17 -12.47 -15.10
C PRO A 446 -1.18 -13.70 -14.19
N LEU A 447 -1.71 -13.56 -12.96
CA LEU A 447 -1.86 -14.64 -11.98
C LEU A 447 -3.32 -15.11 -11.87
N GLY A 448 -4.21 -14.61 -12.73
CA GLY A 448 -5.59 -15.06 -12.88
C GLY A 448 -6.65 -14.03 -12.47
N THR A 449 -7.85 -14.21 -13.01
CA THR A 449 -8.94 -13.22 -12.98
C THR A 449 -9.77 -13.21 -11.68
N ARG A 450 -9.51 -14.10 -10.71
CA ARG A 450 -10.36 -14.26 -9.51
C ARG A 450 -10.33 -13.04 -8.57
N LEU A 451 -9.18 -12.36 -8.42
CA LEU A 451 -9.12 -11.12 -7.63
C LEU A 451 -9.90 -9.99 -8.31
N ALA A 452 -9.85 -9.89 -9.64
CA ALA A 452 -10.68 -8.96 -10.41
C ALA A 452 -12.17 -9.30 -10.26
N ALA A 453 -12.56 -10.56 -10.36
CA ALA A 453 -13.95 -11.01 -10.16
C ALA A 453 -14.51 -10.60 -8.78
N GLY A 454 -13.78 -10.91 -7.71
CA GLY A 454 -14.17 -10.55 -6.34
C GLY A 454 -14.21 -9.03 -6.13
N THR A 455 -13.19 -8.31 -6.59
CA THR A 455 -13.09 -6.85 -6.44
C THR A 455 -14.17 -6.13 -7.25
N LEU A 456 -14.40 -6.48 -8.51
CA LEU A 456 -15.44 -5.88 -9.36
C LEU A 456 -16.83 -6.14 -8.76
N ARG A 457 -17.14 -7.37 -8.32
CA ARG A 457 -18.45 -7.67 -7.71
C ARG A 457 -18.64 -6.96 -6.35
N ALA A 458 -17.59 -6.82 -5.54
CA ALA A 458 -17.64 -6.05 -4.29
C ALA A 458 -17.74 -4.53 -4.50
N VAL A 459 -17.17 -4.00 -5.57
CA VAL A 459 -17.25 -2.57 -5.94
C VAL A 459 -18.60 -2.25 -6.60
N ALA A 460 -19.10 -3.10 -7.49
CA ALA A 460 -20.39 -2.92 -8.17
C ALA A 460 -21.57 -2.87 -7.18
N ARG A 461 -21.53 -3.66 -6.09
CA ARG A 461 -22.50 -3.60 -4.98
C ARG A 461 -22.55 -2.24 -4.25
N ARG A 462 -21.54 -1.38 -4.45
CA ARG A 462 -21.38 -0.08 -3.78
C ARG A 462 -21.44 1.10 -4.74
N GLN A 463 -21.60 0.86 -6.03
CA GLN A 463 -21.84 1.90 -7.03
C GLN A 463 -23.15 2.63 -6.73
N HIS A 464 -23.15 3.96 -6.86
CA HIS A 464 -24.37 4.75 -6.72
C HIS A 464 -25.40 4.36 -7.78
N GLN A 465 -26.67 4.34 -7.35
CA GLN A 465 -27.83 4.13 -8.20
C GLN A 465 -28.79 5.29 -7.97
N ALA A 466 -29.29 5.89 -9.04
CA ALA A 466 -30.38 6.85 -8.97
C ALA A 466 -31.59 6.21 -8.26
N ALA A 467 -32.23 6.95 -7.35
CA ALA A 467 -33.48 6.49 -6.75
C ALA A 467 -34.52 6.28 -7.87
N PRO A 468 -35.28 5.17 -7.86
CA PRO A 468 -36.28 4.94 -8.89
C PRO A 468 -37.28 6.09 -8.89
N GLN A 469 -37.47 6.72 -10.04
CA GLN A 469 -38.44 7.80 -10.18
C GLN A 469 -39.83 7.25 -9.87
N SER A 470 -40.36 7.60 -8.70
CA SER A 470 -41.77 7.37 -8.38
C SER A 470 -42.59 8.04 -9.47
N ALA A 471 -43.30 7.26 -10.27
CA ALA A 471 -44.13 7.77 -11.35
C ALA A 471 -45.04 8.87 -10.78
N ALA A 472 -44.92 10.08 -11.31
CA ALA A 472 -45.70 11.21 -10.83
C ALA A 472 -47.19 10.86 -10.96
N PRO A 473 -48.01 11.00 -9.90
CA PRO A 473 -49.43 10.71 -10.00
C PRO A 473 -50.03 11.61 -11.08
N ALA A 474 -50.68 11.00 -12.07
CA ALA A 474 -51.22 11.72 -13.22
C ALA A 474 -52.11 12.89 -12.75
N PRO A 475 -52.03 14.07 -13.41
CA PRO A 475 -52.75 15.25 -12.96
C PRO A 475 -54.24 14.97 -12.95
N ARG A 476 -54.85 15.02 -11.75
CA ARG A 476 -56.30 14.89 -11.61
C ARG A 476 -56.94 16.08 -12.30
N GLN A 477 -57.87 15.82 -13.22
CA GLN A 477 -58.73 16.86 -13.75
C GLN A 477 -59.54 17.47 -12.61
N ALA A 478 -59.66 18.80 -12.62
CA ALA A 478 -60.43 19.54 -11.63
C ALA A 478 -61.85 19.77 -12.17
N ASP A 479 -62.78 18.91 -11.75
CA ASP A 479 -64.20 19.26 -11.75
C ASP A 479 -64.47 20.23 -10.57
N ALA A 480 -65.41 21.16 -10.78
CA ALA A 480 -65.60 22.32 -9.91
C ALA A 480 -67.06 22.50 -9.46
N ALA A 481 -67.22 23.34 -8.43
CA ALA A 481 -68.48 23.87 -7.88
C ALA A 481 -69.30 22.92 -6.95
N PRO A 482 -70.20 23.47 -6.11
CA PRO A 482 -69.92 24.61 -5.21
C PRO A 482 -70.56 24.49 -3.80
N GLY A 483 -70.11 25.37 -2.88
CA GLY A 483 -70.79 25.68 -1.61
C GLY A 483 -70.43 24.75 -0.43
N ASP A 484 -70.71 25.12 0.82
CA ASP A 484 -71.15 26.41 1.39
C ASP A 484 -70.87 26.42 2.92
N GLY A 485 -71.02 27.55 3.60
CA GLY A 485 -71.24 27.60 5.06
C GLY A 485 -70.02 27.70 5.99
N THR A 486 -69.90 28.85 6.67
CA THR A 486 -69.15 29.10 7.92
C THR A 486 -69.99 28.67 9.16
N PRO A 487 -69.55 28.81 10.44
CA PRO A 487 -68.24 29.18 11.04
C PRO A 487 -67.74 28.20 12.15
N THR A 488 -66.76 28.64 12.95
CA THR A 488 -66.22 28.01 14.19
C THR A 488 -67.19 28.07 15.40
N PRO A 489 -66.90 27.34 16.50
CA PRO A 489 -66.39 28.06 17.69
C PRO A 489 -65.33 27.34 18.58
N GLU A 490 -64.43 28.17 19.12
CA GLU A 490 -63.91 28.27 20.50
C GLU A 490 -63.55 27.06 21.42
N GLY A 491 -62.36 27.18 22.05
CA GLY A 491 -62.12 26.79 23.46
C GLY A 491 -61.30 25.51 23.71
N ALA A 492 -60.46 25.40 24.74
CA ALA A 492 -59.89 26.41 25.66
C ALA A 492 -58.68 25.83 26.43
N GLY A 493 -57.85 26.68 27.07
CA GLY A 493 -56.98 26.25 28.18
C GLY A 493 -55.46 26.22 27.93
N ALA A 494 -54.78 27.32 28.27
CA ALA A 494 -53.40 27.33 28.75
C ALA A 494 -53.41 27.66 30.27
N PRO A 495 -52.38 27.30 31.05
CA PRO A 495 -51.21 28.19 31.16
C PRO A 495 -49.83 27.47 31.31
N GLY A 496 -48.74 28.20 31.02
CA GLY A 496 -47.35 27.89 31.46
C GLY A 496 -46.93 28.86 32.57
N PRO A 497 -45.72 29.48 32.57
CA PRO A 497 -44.44 29.11 31.93
C PRO A 497 -43.65 28.05 32.76
N VAL A 498 -42.33 28.04 33.10
CA VAL A 498 -41.17 28.98 33.04
C VAL A 498 -39.84 28.20 32.69
N PRO A 499 -38.55 28.58 32.96
CA PRO A 499 -37.52 28.41 31.91
C PRO A 499 -36.27 27.56 32.27
N GLY A 500 -35.41 27.33 31.27
CA GLY A 500 -33.97 27.09 31.53
C GLY A 500 -33.25 26.23 30.48
N ALA A 501 -32.69 26.83 29.43
CA ALA A 501 -31.81 26.15 28.49
C ALA A 501 -30.64 27.05 28.03
N ALA A 502 -29.42 26.51 28.05
CA ALA A 502 -28.24 27.05 27.39
C ALA A 502 -27.31 25.87 26.97
N PRO A 503 -26.67 25.90 25.79
CA PRO A 503 -26.19 24.66 25.14
C PRO A 503 -24.72 24.31 25.40
N GLY A 504 -24.43 23.00 25.44
CA GLY A 504 -23.08 22.44 25.24
C GLY A 504 -22.99 21.75 23.88
N ALA A 505 -21.97 22.05 23.09
CA ALA A 505 -21.88 21.60 21.70
C ALA A 505 -21.44 20.12 21.56
N SER A 506 -22.26 19.30 20.91
CA SER A 506 -22.00 17.88 20.66
C SER A 506 -21.63 17.61 19.19
N GLY A 507 -20.36 17.29 18.93
CA GLY A 507 -19.90 16.80 17.62
C GLY A 507 -20.13 15.29 17.46
N GLY A 508 -21.39 14.87 17.27
CA GLY A 508 -21.79 13.46 17.15
C GLY A 508 -21.75 12.92 15.72
N ALA A 509 -21.52 11.61 15.57
CA ALA A 509 -21.72 10.89 14.31
C ALA A 509 -23.21 10.63 14.06
N HIS A 510 -23.62 10.55 12.79
CA HIS A 510 -25.01 10.29 12.39
C HIS A 510 -25.13 9.09 11.45
N PRO A 511 -25.90 8.06 11.82
CA PRO A 511 -26.78 7.36 10.88
C PRO A 511 -28.03 8.23 10.57
N SER A 512 -28.78 7.84 9.53
CA SER A 512 -29.87 8.60 8.92
C SER A 512 -31.09 8.86 9.82
N GLY A 513 -31.72 10.03 9.72
CA GLY A 513 -32.93 10.34 10.51
C GLY A 513 -33.72 11.63 10.23
N GLY A 514 -33.60 12.25 9.05
CA GLY A 514 -34.59 13.21 8.51
C GLY A 514 -34.86 14.55 9.23
N GLU A 515 -34.36 15.65 8.67
CA GLU A 515 -35.16 16.88 8.50
C GLU A 515 -34.68 17.64 7.24
N ALA A 516 -35.52 18.52 6.67
CA ALA A 516 -35.43 18.88 5.26
C ALA A 516 -34.46 20.05 4.94
N GLY A 517 -33.19 19.74 4.72
CA GLY A 517 -32.27 20.53 3.88
C GLY A 517 -32.04 19.82 2.54
N ALA A 518 -31.95 20.55 1.42
CA ALA A 518 -31.87 19.96 0.08
C ALA A 518 -30.63 19.06 -0.08
N THR A 519 -30.85 17.74 -0.11
CA THR A 519 -29.81 16.72 -0.28
C THR A 519 -29.34 16.68 -1.72
N ALA A 520 -28.20 17.29 -2.01
CA ALA A 520 -27.54 17.20 -3.31
C ALA A 520 -27.30 15.72 -3.66
N GLN A 521 -27.91 15.27 -4.75
CA GLN A 521 -27.90 13.85 -5.13
C GLN A 521 -26.52 13.45 -5.66
N ALA A 522 -26.03 12.29 -5.22
CA ALA A 522 -24.82 11.71 -5.77
C ALA A 522 -25.04 11.30 -7.23
N MET A 523 -24.04 11.54 -8.09
CA MET A 523 -24.16 11.20 -9.52
C MET A 523 -24.33 9.68 -9.70
N ASP A 524 -25.31 9.30 -10.51
CA ASP A 524 -25.61 7.91 -10.84
C ASP A 524 -24.40 7.22 -11.49
N GLY A 525 -24.24 5.92 -11.25
CA GLY A 525 -23.16 5.12 -11.81
C GLY A 525 -21.75 5.40 -11.28
N VAL A 526 -21.58 6.42 -10.43
CA VAL A 526 -20.29 6.67 -9.76
C VAL A 526 -20.00 5.60 -8.72
N ILE A 527 -18.78 5.08 -8.73
CA ILE A 527 -18.23 4.26 -7.64
C ILE A 527 -17.70 5.20 -6.55
N PRO A 528 -18.15 5.09 -5.29
CA PRO A 528 -17.76 6.01 -4.23
C PRO A 528 -16.28 5.88 -3.85
N GLY A 529 -15.68 7.02 -3.49
CA GLY A 529 -14.34 7.10 -2.93
C GLY A 529 -14.16 8.40 -2.12
N PRO A 530 -13.16 8.48 -1.24
CA PRO A 530 -12.84 9.72 -0.54
C PRO A 530 -12.18 10.76 -1.45
N LEU A 531 -12.31 12.03 -1.06
CA LEU A 531 -11.42 13.11 -1.49
C LEU A 531 -9.99 12.83 -1.01
N ARG A 532 -9.00 13.04 -1.88
CA ARG A 532 -7.57 13.05 -1.57
C ARG A 532 -6.97 14.41 -1.92
N HIS A 533 -5.89 14.78 -1.22
CA HIS A 533 -5.11 15.97 -1.52
C HIS A 533 -4.54 15.87 -2.94
N GLY A 534 -4.71 16.92 -3.77
CA GLY A 534 -4.34 16.92 -5.18
C GLY A 534 -2.88 17.25 -5.48
N GLY A 535 -2.13 17.69 -4.47
CA GLY A 535 -0.80 18.30 -4.62
C GLY A 535 -0.84 19.80 -4.27
N PRO A 536 0.28 20.53 -4.40
CA PRO A 536 0.35 21.95 -4.07
C PRO A 536 -0.09 22.88 -5.22
N GLU A 537 -0.24 22.30 -6.41
CA GLU A 537 -0.56 22.98 -7.68
C GLU A 537 -2.04 22.83 -8.08
N LEU A 538 -2.77 21.87 -7.49
CA LEU A 538 -4.14 21.49 -7.84
C LEU A 538 -5.00 21.29 -6.57
N PRO A 539 -6.31 21.60 -6.60
CA PRO A 539 -7.22 21.34 -5.49
C PRO A 539 -7.34 19.83 -5.18
N ALA A 540 -8.04 19.47 -4.11
CA ALA A 540 -8.38 18.07 -3.83
C ALA A 540 -9.13 17.41 -5.01
N SER A 541 -9.03 16.09 -5.14
CA SER A 541 -9.81 15.30 -6.09
C SER A 541 -10.41 14.05 -5.46
N CYS A 542 -11.55 13.60 -5.98
CA CYS A 542 -12.22 12.40 -5.51
C CYS A 542 -11.71 11.15 -6.22
N THR A 543 -11.30 10.16 -5.44
CA THR A 543 -10.95 8.82 -5.97
C THR A 543 -12.13 8.08 -6.58
N ALA A 544 -13.36 8.59 -6.45
CA ALA A 544 -14.51 8.15 -7.20
C ALA A 544 -14.29 8.23 -8.73
N THR A 545 -13.58 9.27 -9.21
CA THR A 545 -13.23 9.45 -10.62
C THR A 545 -12.38 8.27 -11.12
N GLU A 546 -11.21 8.08 -10.49
CA GLU A 546 -10.26 7.00 -10.79
C GLU A 546 -10.91 5.61 -10.65
N ALA A 547 -11.67 5.38 -9.58
CA ALA A 547 -12.34 4.09 -9.35
C ALA A 547 -13.43 3.76 -10.39
N THR A 548 -14.16 4.77 -10.88
CA THR A 548 -15.22 4.56 -11.87
C THR A 548 -14.65 4.28 -13.26
N LEU A 549 -13.56 4.96 -13.65
CA LEU A 549 -12.86 4.69 -14.92
C LEU A 549 -12.13 3.34 -14.90
N LEU A 550 -11.45 3.02 -13.78
CA LEU A 550 -10.78 1.73 -13.60
C LEU A 550 -11.75 0.54 -13.58
N PHE A 551 -13.00 0.72 -13.18
CA PHE A 551 -13.97 -0.39 -13.19
C PHE A 551 -14.18 -0.93 -14.61
N VAL A 552 -14.31 -0.04 -15.60
CA VAL A 552 -14.44 -0.42 -17.02
C VAL A 552 -13.15 -1.05 -17.53
N THR A 553 -12.01 -0.42 -17.24
CA THR A 553 -10.65 -0.92 -17.58
C THR A 553 -10.44 -2.36 -17.07
N VAL A 554 -10.69 -2.60 -15.78
CA VAL A 554 -10.43 -3.90 -15.16
C VAL A 554 -11.42 -4.97 -15.60
N LEU A 555 -12.67 -4.61 -15.91
CA LEU A 555 -13.63 -5.55 -16.51
C LEU A 555 -13.21 -5.96 -17.92
N ALA A 556 -12.76 -5.01 -18.74
CA ALA A 556 -12.34 -5.25 -20.11
C ALA A 556 -11.06 -6.08 -20.19
N GLU A 557 -10.05 -5.73 -19.39
CA GLU A 557 -8.81 -6.49 -19.34
C GLU A 557 -9.03 -7.87 -18.69
N ALA A 558 -9.86 -7.99 -17.65
CA ALA A 558 -10.23 -9.31 -17.12
C ALA A 558 -10.92 -10.20 -18.18
N TRP A 559 -11.76 -9.62 -19.05
CA TRP A 559 -12.36 -10.33 -20.20
C TRP A 559 -11.29 -10.79 -21.20
N ARG A 560 -10.34 -9.93 -21.60
CA ARG A 560 -9.20 -10.28 -22.48
C ARG A 560 -8.29 -11.36 -21.87
N TRP A 561 -8.07 -11.33 -20.54
CA TRP A 561 -7.37 -12.38 -19.76
C TRP A 561 -8.21 -13.66 -19.53
N GLY A 562 -9.46 -13.70 -19.99
CA GLY A 562 -10.32 -14.90 -19.96
C GLY A 562 -11.13 -15.10 -18.68
N MET A 563 -11.66 -14.01 -18.09
CA MET A 563 -12.78 -14.08 -17.15
C MET A 563 -13.99 -14.73 -17.84
N PRO A 564 -14.75 -15.64 -17.18
CA PRO A 564 -15.90 -16.29 -17.80
C PRO A 564 -16.95 -15.29 -18.31
N ARG A 565 -17.46 -15.49 -19.54
CA ARG A 565 -18.44 -14.61 -20.19
C ARG A 565 -19.66 -14.29 -19.31
N ALA A 566 -20.08 -15.24 -18.48
CA ALA A 566 -21.18 -15.06 -17.53
C ALA A 566 -20.86 -14.10 -16.36
N GLU A 567 -19.63 -14.14 -15.82
CA GLU A 567 -19.21 -13.19 -14.77
C GLU A 567 -19.03 -11.77 -15.33
N VAL A 568 -18.52 -11.65 -16.57
CA VAL A 568 -18.48 -10.35 -17.27
C VAL A 568 -19.90 -9.81 -17.48
N ALA A 569 -20.85 -10.66 -17.89
CA ALA A 569 -22.24 -10.28 -18.10
C ALA A 569 -22.99 -9.85 -16.81
N GLU A 570 -22.68 -10.43 -15.63
CA GLU A 570 -23.20 -9.94 -14.33
C GLU A 570 -22.78 -8.48 -14.07
N LEU A 571 -21.61 -8.08 -14.58
CA LEU A 571 -20.96 -6.79 -14.32
C LEU A 571 -21.22 -5.71 -15.39
N LEU A 572 -21.66 -6.08 -16.60
CA LEU A 572 -21.95 -5.11 -17.68
C LEU A 572 -22.89 -3.96 -17.27
N PRO A 573 -24.01 -4.18 -16.54
CA PRO A 573 -24.89 -3.07 -16.14
C PRO A 573 -24.22 -2.05 -15.22
N ALA A 574 -23.16 -2.44 -14.50
CA ALA A 574 -22.34 -1.53 -13.71
C ALA A 574 -21.32 -0.78 -14.56
N ALA A 575 -20.74 -1.43 -15.58
CA ALA A 575 -19.85 -0.77 -16.54
C ALA A 575 -20.60 0.24 -17.43
N GLU A 576 -21.82 -0.08 -17.88
CA GLU A 576 -22.68 0.84 -18.62
C GLU A 576 -23.01 2.09 -17.81
N ARG A 577 -23.33 1.94 -16.51
CA ARG A 577 -23.52 3.08 -15.59
C ARG A 577 -22.22 3.87 -15.36
N ALA A 578 -21.06 3.20 -15.27
CA ALA A 578 -19.76 3.88 -15.14
C ALA A 578 -19.40 4.69 -16.40
N LEU A 579 -19.71 4.17 -17.59
CA LEU A 579 -19.61 4.90 -18.87
C LEU A 579 -20.63 6.06 -18.93
N GLY A 580 -21.85 5.87 -18.41
CA GLY A 580 -22.83 6.94 -18.24
C GLY A 580 -22.30 8.08 -17.34
N ALA A 581 -21.68 7.73 -16.22
CA ALA A 581 -21.05 8.69 -15.30
C ALA A 581 -19.87 9.44 -15.95
N LEU A 582 -19.05 8.76 -16.77
CA LEU A 582 -18.02 9.38 -17.60
C LEU A 582 -18.63 10.38 -18.59
N ARG A 583 -19.68 10.00 -19.33
CA ARG A 583 -20.35 10.90 -20.29
C ARG A 583 -20.91 12.14 -19.59
N ALA A 584 -21.52 11.95 -18.43
CA ALA A 584 -22.04 13.03 -17.58
C ALA A 584 -20.95 13.85 -16.88
N ALA A 585 -19.66 13.55 -17.07
CA ALA A 585 -18.52 14.28 -16.49
C ALA A 585 -17.68 15.07 -17.50
N VAL A 586 -18.01 14.95 -18.79
CA VAL A 586 -17.52 15.84 -19.85
C VAL A 586 -18.10 17.24 -19.64
N VAL A 587 -17.27 18.28 -19.69
CA VAL A 587 -17.75 19.68 -19.67
C VAL A 587 -18.40 20.00 -21.01
N ALA A 588 -19.66 20.43 -20.99
CA ALA A 588 -20.43 20.75 -22.18
C ALA A 588 -19.99 22.08 -22.83
N ASP A 589 -20.28 22.23 -24.13
CA ASP A 589 -20.00 23.43 -24.89
C ASP A 589 -20.70 24.67 -24.30
N GLY A 590 -19.98 25.81 -24.29
CA GLY A 590 -20.51 27.08 -23.76
C GLY A 590 -20.47 27.21 -22.23
N ALA A 591 -19.87 26.26 -21.50
CA ALA A 591 -19.60 26.40 -20.06
C ALA A 591 -18.26 27.12 -19.78
N ASP A 592 -18.18 27.87 -18.68
CA ASP A 592 -16.94 28.54 -18.22
C ASP A 592 -15.93 27.53 -17.64
N GLY A 593 -15.30 26.72 -18.49
CA GLY A 593 -14.31 25.71 -18.09
C GLY A 593 -13.81 24.85 -19.24
N PRO A 594 -13.06 23.76 -18.93
CA PRO A 594 -12.38 22.93 -19.93
C PRO A 594 -13.33 22.07 -20.75
N VAL A 595 -13.99 22.69 -21.72
CA VAL A 595 -14.96 22.11 -22.66
C VAL A 595 -14.41 20.85 -23.32
N GLY A 596 -15.24 19.80 -23.40
CA GLY A 596 -14.87 18.51 -24.00
C GLY A 596 -14.03 17.60 -23.10
N PHE A 597 -13.48 18.09 -21.99
CA PHE A 597 -12.66 17.30 -21.06
C PHE A 597 -13.45 16.79 -19.85
N VAL A 598 -12.93 15.73 -19.25
CA VAL A 598 -13.51 15.03 -18.10
C VAL A 598 -13.06 15.69 -16.80
N THR A 599 -14.03 16.08 -15.95
CA THR A 599 -13.78 16.66 -14.62
C THR A 599 -14.26 15.74 -13.48
N ASP A 600 -13.86 16.05 -12.26
CA ASP A 600 -14.00 15.18 -11.07
C ASP A 600 -15.44 14.69 -10.80
N PHE A 601 -15.61 13.38 -10.58
CA PHE A 601 -16.92 12.72 -10.38
C PHE A 601 -17.47 12.92 -8.96
N GLY A 602 -16.65 13.39 -8.00
CA GLY A 602 -17.00 13.51 -6.59
C GLY A 602 -17.87 14.71 -6.23
N ARG A 603 -18.35 15.48 -7.22
CA ARG A 603 -19.25 16.63 -7.02
C ARG A 603 -20.57 16.42 -7.79
N PRO A 604 -21.71 16.92 -7.29
CA PRO A 604 -23.00 16.80 -7.97
C PRO A 604 -22.96 17.37 -9.39
N ALA A 605 -23.82 16.88 -10.29
CA ALA A 605 -23.87 17.34 -11.67
C ALA A 605 -24.10 18.86 -11.78
N GLU A 606 -25.05 19.39 -10.99
CA GLU A 606 -25.36 20.82 -10.89
C GLU A 606 -24.14 21.66 -10.46
N GLU A 607 -23.37 21.20 -9.47
CA GLU A 607 -22.21 21.94 -8.95
C GLU A 607 -21.05 21.97 -9.96
N ARG A 608 -20.89 20.90 -10.75
CA ARG A 608 -19.87 20.82 -11.82
C ARG A 608 -20.26 21.66 -13.03
N ALA A 609 -21.55 21.70 -13.38
CA ALA A 609 -22.05 22.58 -14.43
C ALA A 609 -21.92 24.07 -14.04
N ALA A 610 -22.23 24.41 -12.77
CA ALA A 610 -22.11 25.79 -12.27
C ALA A 610 -20.66 26.24 -12.05
N ARG A 611 -19.74 25.32 -11.72
CA ARG A 611 -18.30 25.57 -11.55
C ARG A 611 -17.48 24.34 -11.98
N PRO A 612 -17.04 24.28 -13.25
CA PRO A 612 -16.19 23.19 -13.75
C PRO A 612 -14.93 22.97 -12.92
N GLY A 613 -14.50 21.71 -12.81
CA GLY A 613 -13.28 21.35 -12.09
C GLY A 613 -12.02 21.51 -12.95
N PRO A 614 -10.81 21.32 -12.39
CA PRO A 614 -9.63 21.10 -13.21
C PRO A 614 -9.82 19.84 -14.06
N ALA A 615 -9.63 19.95 -15.38
CA ALA A 615 -9.46 18.78 -16.23
C ALA A 615 -8.02 18.28 -16.04
N ARG A 616 -7.84 17.15 -15.36
CA ARG A 616 -6.51 16.60 -15.02
C ARG A 616 -5.99 15.70 -16.13
N CYS A 617 -4.67 15.73 -16.35
CA CYS A 617 -4.00 14.92 -17.35
C CYS A 617 -4.22 13.41 -17.12
N GLU A 618 -3.99 12.93 -15.90
CA GLU A 618 -4.21 11.52 -15.56
C GLU A 618 -5.66 11.06 -15.73
N VAL A 619 -6.63 11.98 -15.53
CA VAL A 619 -8.06 11.68 -15.72
C VAL A 619 -8.40 11.57 -17.20
N GLN A 620 -7.81 12.39 -18.08
CA GLN A 620 -8.06 12.28 -19.52
C GLN A 620 -7.48 10.96 -20.06
N ALA A 621 -6.28 10.58 -19.62
CA ALA A 621 -5.65 9.31 -20.02
C ALA A 621 -6.46 8.09 -19.57
N GLN A 622 -6.92 8.07 -18.31
CA GLN A 622 -7.78 7.01 -17.77
C GLN A 622 -9.15 6.99 -18.47
N ALA A 623 -9.71 8.15 -18.83
CA ALA A 623 -11.01 8.24 -19.50
C ALA A 623 -10.96 7.81 -20.97
N HIS A 624 -9.91 8.18 -21.71
CA HIS A 624 -9.66 7.74 -23.08
C HIS A 624 -9.59 6.20 -23.16
N ARG A 625 -8.79 5.60 -22.27
CA ARG A 625 -8.72 4.13 -22.13
C ARG A 625 -10.07 3.52 -21.79
N ALA A 626 -10.76 4.04 -20.77
CA ALA A 626 -12.05 3.51 -20.33
C ALA A 626 -13.13 3.60 -21.42
N ALA A 627 -13.08 4.60 -22.30
CA ALA A 627 -13.96 4.71 -23.47
C ALA A 627 -13.64 3.64 -24.53
N LEU A 628 -12.37 3.46 -24.91
CA LEU A 628 -11.98 2.46 -25.93
C LEU A 628 -12.20 1.02 -25.45
N GLN A 629 -11.73 0.69 -24.24
CA GLN A 629 -11.96 -0.62 -23.62
C GLN A 629 -13.44 -0.85 -23.27
N GLY A 630 -14.19 0.22 -23.01
CA GLY A 630 -15.64 0.21 -22.88
C GLY A 630 -16.34 -0.11 -24.20
N ALA A 631 -15.92 0.48 -25.32
CA ALA A 631 -16.45 0.18 -26.65
C ALA A 631 -16.24 -1.29 -27.03
N ASP A 632 -15.04 -1.82 -26.80
CA ASP A 632 -14.72 -3.23 -27.03
C ASP A 632 -15.57 -4.19 -26.16
N LEU A 633 -15.86 -3.84 -24.91
CA LEU A 633 -16.80 -4.59 -24.06
C LEU A 633 -18.24 -4.52 -24.56
N LEU A 634 -18.68 -3.36 -25.05
CA LEU A 634 -20.04 -3.17 -25.55
C LEU A 634 -20.28 -4.02 -26.80
N ASP A 635 -19.39 -3.96 -27.79
CA ASP A 635 -19.48 -4.78 -29.01
C ASP A 635 -19.41 -6.27 -28.71
N ALA A 636 -18.46 -6.70 -27.87
CA ALA A 636 -18.29 -8.12 -27.53
C ALA A 636 -19.50 -8.75 -26.83
N PHE A 637 -20.49 -7.95 -26.41
CA PHE A 637 -21.73 -8.38 -25.75
C PHE A 637 -22.99 -7.76 -26.37
N ASP A 638 -22.93 -7.33 -27.63
CA ASP A 638 -24.06 -6.85 -28.42
C ASP A 638 -24.81 -5.67 -27.76
N ARG A 639 -24.06 -4.77 -27.09
CA ARG A 639 -24.56 -3.61 -26.35
C ARG A 639 -24.40 -2.32 -27.16
N PRO A 640 -25.38 -1.39 -27.14
CA PRO A 640 -25.28 -0.14 -27.89
C PRO A 640 -24.27 0.83 -27.25
N GLY A 641 -23.58 1.62 -28.07
CA GLY A 641 -22.77 2.76 -27.64
C GLY A 641 -21.29 2.74 -28.03
N ALA A 642 -20.78 1.64 -28.58
CA ALA A 642 -19.35 1.46 -28.86
C ALA A 642 -18.78 2.51 -29.83
N GLU A 643 -19.39 2.70 -31.00
CA GLU A 643 -18.94 3.68 -32.00
C GLU A 643 -18.96 5.12 -31.48
N GLN A 644 -19.94 5.46 -30.63
CA GLN A 644 -20.00 6.78 -29.99
C GLN A 644 -18.84 6.99 -29.01
N TRP A 645 -18.38 5.92 -28.35
CA TRP A 645 -17.18 5.98 -27.49
C TRP A 645 -15.88 6.03 -28.29
N ARG A 646 -15.80 5.37 -29.45
CA ARG A 646 -14.64 5.47 -30.36
C ARG A 646 -14.51 6.87 -30.97
N SER A 647 -15.60 7.47 -31.44
CA SER A 647 -15.64 8.87 -31.92
C SER A 647 -15.18 9.82 -30.81
N TRP A 648 -15.80 9.75 -29.63
CA TRP A 648 -15.45 10.60 -28.50
C TRP A 648 -13.99 10.47 -28.05
N ALA A 649 -13.43 9.26 -28.10
CA ALA A 649 -12.01 9.03 -27.78
C ALA A 649 -11.08 9.71 -28.81
N ALA A 650 -11.38 9.60 -30.12
CA ALA A 650 -10.63 10.29 -31.17
C ALA A 650 -10.71 11.82 -31.02
N GLU A 651 -11.91 12.36 -30.81
CA GLU A 651 -12.14 13.80 -30.56
C GLU A 651 -11.43 14.28 -29.28
N LEU A 652 -11.38 13.46 -28.22
CA LEU A 652 -10.61 13.77 -27.01
C LEU A 652 -9.10 13.78 -27.31
N ARG A 653 -8.60 12.84 -28.10
CA ARG A 653 -7.18 12.76 -28.49
C ARG A 653 -6.72 13.92 -29.36
N GLU A 654 -7.56 14.46 -30.21
CA GLU A 654 -7.27 15.67 -30.98
C GLU A 654 -7.18 16.89 -30.05
N ARG A 655 -8.26 17.20 -29.32
CA ARG A 655 -8.30 18.32 -28.35
C ARG A 655 -7.19 18.23 -27.28
N PHE A 656 -6.84 17.03 -26.82
CA PHE A 656 -5.78 16.84 -25.84
C PHE A 656 -4.41 17.26 -26.40
N ARG A 657 -4.07 16.85 -27.61
CA ARG A 657 -2.78 17.22 -28.24
C ARG A 657 -2.68 18.72 -28.52
N GLU A 658 -3.80 19.38 -28.80
CA GLU A 658 -3.87 20.83 -29.01
C GLU A 658 -3.76 21.62 -27.69
N GLN A 659 -4.46 21.21 -26.64
CA GLN A 659 -4.66 22.06 -25.45
C GLN A 659 -3.83 21.63 -24.24
N PHE A 660 -3.53 20.34 -24.06
CA PHE A 660 -2.66 19.86 -22.98
C PHE A 660 -1.17 19.92 -23.34
N TRP A 661 -0.78 20.12 -24.61
CA TRP A 661 0.63 20.22 -24.97
C TRP A 661 1.17 21.65 -24.78
N ILE A 662 2.10 21.80 -23.85
CA ILE A 662 2.85 23.03 -23.63
C ILE A 662 4.14 22.93 -24.43
N ASP A 663 4.18 23.60 -25.58
CA ASP A 663 5.44 23.84 -26.28
C ASP A 663 6.12 25.10 -25.74
N ASP A 664 7.38 24.95 -25.32
CA ASP A 664 8.23 26.04 -24.84
C ASP A 664 9.72 25.70 -25.02
N LEU A 665 10.59 26.68 -24.74
CA LEU A 665 12.04 26.57 -24.90
C LEU A 665 12.71 25.46 -24.06
N SER A 666 11.98 24.75 -23.20
CA SER A 666 12.46 23.54 -22.52
C SER A 666 12.19 22.24 -23.28
N GLY A 667 11.59 22.30 -24.48
CA GLY A 667 11.45 21.16 -25.40
C GLY A 667 10.18 20.33 -25.23
N GLY A 668 9.02 20.98 -25.05
CA GLY A 668 7.70 20.34 -25.04
C GLY A 668 7.36 19.50 -23.81
N ARG A 669 6.12 19.60 -23.30
CA ARG A 669 5.58 18.69 -22.27
C ARG A 669 4.05 18.71 -22.20
N PRO A 670 3.40 17.65 -21.68
CA PRO A 670 2.03 17.74 -21.21
C PRO A 670 1.88 18.69 -20.00
N ALA A 671 0.77 19.42 -19.94
CA ALA A 671 0.28 20.08 -18.75
C ALA A 671 -0.24 19.06 -17.73
N ALA A 672 -0.13 19.36 -16.43
CA ALA A 672 -0.75 18.53 -15.38
C ALA A 672 -2.29 18.63 -15.38
N ALA A 673 -2.82 19.81 -15.73
CA ALA A 673 -4.25 20.06 -15.86
C ALA A 673 -4.54 21.30 -16.70
N LEU A 674 -5.80 21.46 -17.14
CA LEU A 674 -6.38 22.73 -17.54
C LEU A 674 -7.27 23.29 -16.42
N LEU A 675 -7.23 24.61 -16.21
CA LEU A 675 -8.02 25.36 -15.24
C LEU A 675 -8.90 26.39 -15.96
N ALA A 676 -10.16 26.52 -15.58
CA ALA A 676 -11.07 27.49 -16.19
C ALA A 676 -10.54 28.95 -16.16
N PRO A 677 -10.65 29.72 -17.26
CA PRO A 677 -10.85 29.27 -18.65
C PRO A 677 -9.52 28.79 -19.25
N ASP A 678 -9.46 27.51 -19.58
CA ASP A 678 -8.44 26.76 -20.36
C ASP A 678 -6.95 27.09 -20.13
N ARG A 679 -6.61 27.58 -18.94
CA ARG A 679 -5.25 27.91 -18.54
C ARG A 679 -4.49 26.65 -18.16
N PRO A 680 -3.42 26.27 -18.88
CA PRO A 680 -2.65 25.07 -18.55
C PRO A 680 -1.84 25.24 -17.26
N VAL A 681 -1.68 24.13 -16.53
CA VAL A 681 -0.84 24.02 -15.34
C VAL A 681 0.49 23.38 -15.73
N PRO A 682 1.60 24.14 -15.83
CA PRO A 682 2.87 23.68 -16.40
C PRO A 682 3.70 22.77 -15.48
N ALA A 683 3.14 22.31 -14.36
CA ALA A 683 3.80 21.48 -13.38
C ALA A 683 4.10 20.08 -13.95
N LEU A 684 5.32 19.60 -13.74
CA LEU A 684 5.71 18.23 -14.06
C LEU A 684 5.53 17.34 -12.83
N ALA A 685 4.75 16.28 -12.98
CA ALA A 685 4.40 15.32 -11.93
C ALA A 685 4.47 13.89 -12.48
N SER A 686 4.67 12.92 -11.58
CA SER A 686 4.65 11.49 -11.92
C SER A 686 3.32 11.02 -12.52
N THR A 687 2.19 11.70 -12.29
CA THR A 687 0.88 11.29 -12.83
C THR A 687 0.81 11.32 -14.36
N LEU A 688 1.75 12.00 -15.02
CA LEU A 688 1.91 11.97 -16.48
C LEU A 688 2.20 10.56 -17.03
N VAL A 689 2.70 9.62 -16.22
CA VAL A 689 2.95 8.22 -16.66
C VAL A 689 1.68 7.51 -17.14
N HIS A 690 0.49 7.96 -16.73
CA HIS A 690 -0.77 7.40 -17.22
C HIS A 690 -0.97 7.61 -18.73
N LEU A 691 -0.27 8.55 -19.36
CA LEU A 691 -0.25 8.73 -20.83
C LEU A 691 0.48 7.59 -21.57
N LEU A 692 1.36 6.84 -20.90
CA LEU A 692 2.12 5.72 -21.46
C LEU A 692 1.38 4.38 -21.38
N ASP A 693 0.17 4.38 -20.82
CA ASP A 693 -0.64 3.19 -20.55
C ASP A 693 -1.98 3.35 -21.30
N PRO A 694 -2.04 3.00 -22.61
CA PRO A 694 -3.25 3.14 -23.42
C PRO A 694 -4.28 2.03 -23.15
N GLY A 695 -3.88 0.94 -22.50
CA GLY A 695 -4.70 -0.25 -22.24
C GLY A 695 -4.59 -1.33 -23.31
N LEU A 696 -4.79 -2.59 -22.88
CA LEU A 696 -4.83 -3.78 -23.74
C LEU A 696 -6.08 -3.78 -24.63
N ALA A 697 -5.89 -4.07 -25.92
CA ALA A 697 -6.92 -4.09 -26.96
C ALA A 697 -7.18 -5.53 -27.47
N ALA A 698 -7.87 -5.65 -28.61
CA ALA A 698 -7.99 -6.91 -29.35
C ALA A 698 -6.63 -7.42 -29.87
N GLU A 699 -6.58 -8.70 -30.25
CA GLU A 699 -5.45 -9.39 -30.90
C GLU A 699 -4.13 -9.50 -30.10
N GLY A 700 -4.09 -8.94 -28.87
CA GLY A 700 -2.86 -8.77 -28.09
C GLY A 700 -2.17 -7.42 -28.33
N GLU A 701 -2.84 -6.49 -29.03
CA GLU A 701 -2.34 -5.13 -29.25
C GLU A 701 -2.63 -4.19 -28.07
N LEU A 702 -2.08 -2.98 -28.15
CA LEU A 702 -2.45 -1.86 -27.29
C LEU A 702 -3.33 -0.89 -28.07
N HIS A 703 -4.23 -0.18 -27.39
CA HIS A 703 -4.98 0.91 -27.99
C HIS A 703 -4.04 2.09 -28.37
N GLU A 704 -4.55 3.02 -29.19
CA GLU A 704 -3.82 4.25 -29.49
C GLU A 704 -3.74 5.16 -28.24
N GLY A 705 -2.60 5.82 -28.03
CA GLY A 705 -2.39 6.74 -26.91
C GLY A 705 -2.83 8.17 -27.20
N LEU A 706 -3.06 8.98 -26.15
CA LEU A 706 -3.38 10.41 -26.29
C LEU A 706 -2.25 11.24 -26.91
N LEU A 707 -1.00 10.77 -26.81
CA LEU A 707 0.17 11.40 -27.42
C LEU A 707 0.48 10.79 -28.80
N ASP A 708 1.18 11.54 -29.64
CA ASP A 708 1.92 10.96 -30.76
C ASP A 708 3.30 10.40 -30.34
N ARG A 709 4.03 9.79 -31.29
CA ARG A 709 5.32 9.14 -31.02
C ARG A 709 6.41 10.12 -30.55
N GLU A 710 6.41 11.35 -31.05
CA GLU A 710 7.43 12.36 -30.71
C GLU A 710 7.11 13.01 -29.36
N GLN A 711 5.84 13.31 -29.12
CA GLN A 711 5.35 13.72 -27.80
C GLN A 711 5.66 12.65 -26.72
N THR A 712 5.48 11.37 -27.06
CA THR A 712 5.81 10.24 -26.19
C THR A 712 7.32 10.14 -25.93
N ARG A 713 8.16 10.32 -26.97
CA ARG A 713 9.62 10.38 -26.83
C ARG A 713 10.08 11.49 -25.90
N LEU A 714 9.50 12.69 -26.03
CA LEU A 714 9.82 13.84 -25.18
C LEU A 714 9.40 13.62 -23.72
N LEU A 715 8.24 12.99 -23.49
CA LEU A 715 7.81 12.58 -22.15
C LEU A 715 8.76 11.51 -21.57
N ALA A 716 9.09 10.46 -22.31
CA ALA A 716 9.97 9.38 -21.89
C ALA A 716 11.34 9.90 -21.42
N GLN A 717 11.98 10.73 -22.25
CA GLN A 717 13.25 11.35 -21.92
C GLN A 717 13.16 12.28 -20.70
N ARG A 718 12.02 12.95 -20.48
CA ARG A 718 11.79 13.81 -19.31
C ARG A 718 11.71 13.03 -18.00
N LEU A 719 11.02 11.88 -17.99
CA LEU A 719 10.80 11.09 -16.78
C LEU A 719 12.11 10.70 -16.08
N VAL A 720 13.14 10.33 -16.84
CA VAL A 720 14.46 9.91 -16.32
C VAL A 720 15.44 11.06 -16.06
N THR A 721 15.01 12.31 -16.20
CA THR A 721 15.85 13.46 -15.81
C THR A 721 15.89 13.63 -14.29
N PRO A 722 16.99 14.14 -13.71
CA PRO A 722 17.11 14.35 -12.25
C PRO A 722 16.10 15.31 -11.60
N GLU A 723 15.19 15.92 -12.37
CA GLU A 723 14.08 16.69 -11.81
C GLU A 723 12.90 15.79 -11.41
N LEU A 724 12.70 14.65 -12.08
CA LEU A 724 11.65 13.67 -11.77
C LEU A 724 12.23 12.40 -11.14
N ASP A 725 13.13 11.68 -11.81
CA ASP A 725 13.81 10.54 -11.18
C ASP A 725 14.80 11.02 -10.10
N CYS A 726 14.75 10.39 -8.93
CA CYS A 726 15.72 10.62 -7.85
C CYS A 726 16.85 9.58 -7.79
N GLY A 727 16.88 8.60 -8.69
CA GLY A 727 17.74 7.41 -8.64
C GLY A 727 17.13 6.26 -7.82
N TRP A 728 15.96 6.49 -7.20
CA TRP A 728 15.10 5.47 -6.58
C TRP A 728 13.72 5.38 -7.27
N GLY A 729 13.52 6.05 -8.41
CA GLY A 729 12.22 6.18 -9.07
C GLY A 729 11.64 7.60 -9.06
N LEU A 730 10.42 7.72 -9.57
CA LEU A 730 9.80 9.01 -9.93
C LEU A 730 9.22 9.77 -8.73
N ARG A 731 9.69 11.00 -8.53
CA ARG A 731 9.10 11.99 -7.62
C ARG A 731 7.69 12.39 -8.08
N THR A 732 6.78 12.53 -7.14
CA THR A 732 5.40 12.98 -7.40
C THR A 732 5.25 14.43 -7.89
N LEU A 733 6.31 15.24 -7.79
CA LEU A 733 6.40 16.57 -8.36
C LEU A 733 7.87 16.84 -8.68
N SER A 734 8.14 17.53 -9.78
CA SER A 734 9.49 17.92 -10.19
C SER A 734 10.22 18.69 -9.08
N ALA A 735 11.48 18.30 -8.82
CA ALA A 735 12.38 18.96 -7.87
C ALA A 735 12.71 20.41 -8.24
N LYS A 736 12.35 20.86 -9.46
CA LYS A 736 12.42 22.27 -9.90
C LYS A 736 11.20 23.11 -9.47
N SER A 737 10.11 22.51 -8.97
CA SER A 737 8.98 23.30 -8.45
C SER A 737 9.35 23.96 -7.11
N PRO A 738 9.02 25.25 -6.90
CA PRO A 738 9.16 25.91 -5.59
C PRO A 738 8.20 25.32 -4.52
N ARG A 739 7.35 24.36 -4.90
CA ARG A 739 6.47 23.60 -4.03
C ARG A 739 6.98 22.18 -3.74
N PHE A 740 8.17 21.82 -4.22
CA PHE A 740 8.77 20.52 -3.97
C PHE A 740 9.01 20.28 -2.47
N ASN A 741 8.62 19.09 -2.01
CA ASN A 741 8.91 18.56 -0.70
C ASN A 741 9.11 17.04 -0.85
N PRO A 742 10.31 16.50 -0.60
CA PRO A 742 10.61 15.08 -0.80
C PRO A 742 9.80 14.15 0.12
N LEU A 743 9.26 14.65 1.23
CA LEU A 743 8.34 13.94 2.14
C LEU A 743 6.86 14.26 1.88
N GLY A 744 6.51 14.86 0.74
CA GLY A 744 5.13 15.18 0.39
C GLY A 744 4.52 14.21 -0.62
N HIS A 745 3.48 13.49 -0.20
CA HIS A 745 2.79 12.42 -0.96
C HIS A 745 2.34 12.79 -2.39
N ARG A 746 2.07 14.07 -2.69
CA ARG A 746 1.84 14.58 -4.06
C ARG A 746 2.61 15.87 -4.31
N SER A 747 3.82 15.97 -3.78
CA SER A 747 4.71 17.13 -3.97
C SER A 747 6.19 16.78 -3.96
N GLY A 748 6.56 15.50 -4.08
CA GLY A 748 7.97 15.11 -4.19
C GLY A 748 8.29 13.69 -3.73
N ALA A 749 7.48 13.06 -2.87
CA ALA A 749 7.69 11.65 -2.49
C ALA A 749 7.60 10.72 -3.72
N VAL A 750 8.33 9.60 -3.70
CA VAL A 750 8.28 8.57 -4.76
C VAL A 750 7.15 7.60 -4.46
N ARG A 751 6.21 7.42 -5.40
CA ARG A 751 5.19 6.36 -5.33
C ARG A 751 5.61 5.17 -6.18
N VAL A 752 5.69 4.00 -5.55
CA VAL A 752 6.13 2.75 -6.20
C VAL A 752 5.26 2.39 -7.41
N GLN A 753 3.94 2.58 -7.28
CA GLN A 753 2.96 2.35 -8.34
C GLN A 753 3.24 3.18 -9.60
N GLU A 754 3.52 4.48 -9.46
CA GLU A 754 3.73 5.39 -10.59
C GLU A 754 5.07 5.11 -11.28
N THR A 755 6.09 4.70 -10.52
CA THR A 755 7.37 4.26 -11.10
C THR A 755 7.22 2.93 -11.85
N ALA A 756 6.47 1.96 -11.33
CA ALA A 756 6.24 0.68 -12.01
C ALA A 756 5.38 0.82 -13.29
N LEU A 757 4.39 1.72 -13.28
CA LEU A 757 3.61 2.05 -14.47
C LEU A 757 4.46 2.77 -15.54
N ALA A 758 5.40 3.61 -15.12
CA ALA A 758 6.38 4.19 -16.02
C ALA A 758 7.24 3.11 -16.69
N VAL A 759 7.81 2.16 -15.91
CA VAL A 759 8.63 1.07 -16.46
C VAL A 759 7.86 0.27 -17.51
N SER A 760 6.64 -0.19 -17.22
CA SER A 760 5.88 -0.97 -18.21
C SER A 760 5.48 -0.12 -19.43
N GLY A 761 4.98 1.11 -19.23
CA GLY A 761 4.57 1.98 -20.33
C GLY A 761 5.73 2.44 -21.22
N LEU A 762 6.94 2.58 -20.66
CA LEU A 762 8.15 2.87 -21.41
C LEU A 762 8.60 1.65 -22.25
N VAL A 763 8.57 0.44 -21.70
CA VAL A 763 8.82 -0.79 -22.48
C VAL A 763 7.78 -0.96 -23.59
N ASP A 764 6.49 -0.84 -23.26
CA ASP A 764 5.38 -0.95 -24.20
C ASP A 764 5.44 0.07 -25.36
N ALA A 765 6.07 1.24 -25.13
CA ALA A 765 6.29 2.29 -26.12
C ALA A 765 7.68 2.25 -26.81
N GLY A 766 8.56 1.29 -26.45
CA GLY A 766 9.89 1.12 -27.06
C GLY A 766 11.00 2.01 -26.49
N PHE A 767 10.81 2.60 -25.31
CA PHE A 767 11.77 3.42 -24.57
C PHE A 767 12.43 2.61 -23.44
N GLU A 768 12.96 1.43 -23.78
CA GLU A 768 13.47 0.46 -22.80
C GLU A 768 14.68 0.98 -21.99
N ARG A 769 15.52 1.82 -22.58
CA ARG A 769 16.64 2.46 -21.87
C ARG A 769 16.15 3.38 -20.76
N GLU A 770 15.09 4.14 -21.01
CA GLU A 770 14.43 4.97 -20.00
C GLU A 770 13.73 4.10 -18.95
N ALA A 771 13.17 2.94 -19.34
CA ALA A 771 12.59 1.97 -18.41
C ALA A 771 13.63 1.34 -17.47
N GLU A 772 14.80 0.95 -17.97
CA GLU A 772 15.91 0.35 -17.22
C GLU A 772 16.35 1.21 -16.03
N ILE A 773 16.46 2.53 -16.23
CA ILE A 773 16.89 3.47 -15.18
C ILE A 773 15.92 3.43 -13.99
N LEU A 774 14.62 3.46 -14.27
CA LEU A 774 13.56 3.44 -13.25
C LEU A 774 13.39 2.04 -12.62
N LEU A 775 13.59 0.98 -13.39
CA LEU A 775 13.58 -0.40 -12.94
C LEU A 775 14.71 -0.67 -11.94
N GLU A 776 15.95 -0.30 -12.27
CA GLU A 776 17.12 -0.48 -11.41
C GLU A 776 16.96 0.27 -10.08
N GLY A 777 16.57 1.56 -10.14
CA GLY A 777 16.33 2.36 -8.93
C GLY A 777 15.27 1.75 -7.99
N LEU A 778 14.22 1.15 -8.55
CA LEU A 778 13.15 0.51 -7.78
C LEU A 778 13.55 -0.89 -7.26
N LEU A 779 14.36 -1.65 -8.02
CA LEU A 779 14.94 -2.92 -7.58
C LEU A 779 15.93 -2.73 -6.44
N GLU A 780 16.80 -1.72 -6.51
CA GLU A 780 17.74 -1.40 -5.43
C GLU A 780 16.99 -0.89 -4.17
N ALA A 781 16.02 0.02 -4.33
CA ALA A 781 15.14 0.43 -3.23
C ALA A 781 14.47 -0.77 -2.55
N SER A 782 14.07 -1.79 -3.34
CA SER A 782 13.45 -3.01 -2.79
C SER A 782 14.38 -3.80 -1.86
N VAL A 783 15.71 -3.75 -2.06
CA VAL A 783 16.68 -4.44 -1.18
C VAL A 783 16.65 -3.82 0.21
N HIS A 784 16.69 -2.49 0.30
CA HIS A 784 16.59 -1.75 1.57
C HIS A 784 15.24 -1.94 2.27
N PHE A 785 14.17 -2.16 1.51
CA PHE A 785 12.85 -2.49 2.05
C PHE A 785 12.57 -4.01 2.19
N GLU A 786 13.60 -4.87 2.15
CA GLU A 786 13.50 -6.35 2.31
C GLU A 786 12.59 -7.07 1.30
N GLY A 787 12.34 -6.48 0.13
CA GLY A 787 11.34 -6.92 -0.86
C GLY A 787 9.90 -6.50 -0.52
N ARG A 788 9.68 -5.78 0.59
CA ARG A 788 8.39 -5.23 1.03
C ARG A 788 8.36 -3.72 0.85
N LEU A 789 8.32 -3.29 -0.42
CA LEU A 789 8.21 -1.88 -0.78
C LEU A 789 7.00 -1.22 -0.08
N PRO A 790 7.16 -0.01 0.51
CA PRO A 790 6.05 0.74 1.07
C PRO A 790 5.19 1.36 -0.04
N GLU A 791 4.06 1.97 0.31
CA GLU A 791 3.28 2.84 -0.58
C GLU A 791 4.14 3.92 -1.25
N MET A 792 5.04 4.53 -0.48
CA MET A 792 5.94 5.61 -0.89
C MET A 792 7.13 5.73 0.05
N TYR A 793 8.21 6.34 -0.44
CA TYR A 793 9.37 6.79 0.32
C TYR A 793 9.77 8.20 -0.12
N ALA A 794 10.74 8.82 0.56
CA ALA A 794 11.12 10.20 0.25
C ALA A 794 11.76 10.31 -1.14
N GLY A 795 11.40 11.36 -1.89
CA GLY A 795 12.05 11.69 -3.16
C GLY A 795 13.35 12.49 -3.03
N GLU A 796 14.09 12.24 -1.95
CA GLU A 796 15.47 12.73 -1.83
C GLU A 796 16.32 12.16 -2.95
N GLN A 797 17.31 12.93 -3.41
CA GLN A 797 18.25 12.44 -4.40
C GLN A 797 19.07 11.28 -3.81
N LYS A 798 19.20 10.19 -4.57
CA LYS A 798 20.05 9.05 -4.22
C LYS A 798 21.50 9.51 -4.01
N VAL A 799 22.03 9.14 -2.85
CA VAL A 799 23.44 9.29 -2.46
C VAL A 799 24.05 7.90 -2.38
N ALA A 800 25.31 7.75 -2.82
CA ALA A 800 26.02 6.47 -2.75
C ALA A 800 26.04 5.92 -1.31
N ASP A 801 25.95 4.59 -1.18
CA ASP A 801 25.98 3.84 0.09
C ASP A 801 24.90 4.22 1.13
N CYS A 802 23.93 5.07 0.77
CA CYS A 802 22.86 5.55 1.65
C CYS A 802 21.51 4.90 1.28
N PRO A 803 20.69 4.42 2.24
CA PRO A 803 19.37 3.86 1.94
C PRO A 803 18.33 4.94 1.57
N PRO A 804 17.25 4.59 0.84
CA PRO A 804 16.11 5.49 0.61
C PRO A 804 15.40 5.82 1.93
N VAL A 805 15.11 7.10 2.17
CA VAL A 805 14.52 7.56 3.44
C VAL A 805 13.04 7.14 3.53
N PRO A 806 12.61 6.37 4.55
CA PRO A 806 11.21 5.95 4.70
C PRO A 806 10.26 7.13 4.94
N HIS A 807 9.11 7.13 4.26
CA HIS A 807 8.09 8.17 4.45
C HIS A 807 7.22 7.86 5.69
N PRO A 808 7.07 8.78 6.66
CA PRO A 808 6.54 8.46 8.00
C PRO A 808 5.08 7.99 8.02
N ALA A 809 4.24 8.54 7.15
CA ALA A 809 2.81 8.19 7.04
C ALA A 809 2.51 7.19 5.90
N ALA A 810 3.51 6.50 5.34
CA ALA A 810 3.28 5.48 4.31
C ALA A 810 2.64 4.22 4.92
N CYS A 811 1.80 3.52 4.14
CA CYS A 811 1.43 2.14 4.46
C CYS A 811 2.54 1.16 4.00
N ARG A 812 2.82 0.14 4.81
CA ARG A 812 3.77 -0.96 4.52
C ARG A 812 3.33 -2.20 5.32
N PRO A 813 2.60 -3.16 4.73
CA PRO A 813 2.27 -3.30 3.30
C PRO A 813 1.19 -2.34 2.78
N ALA A 814 1.20 -2.11 1.47
CA ALA A 814 0.15 -1.40 0.73
C ALA A 814 -0.17 -2.16 -0.57
N ALA A 815 -1.46 -2.38 -0.86
CA ALA A 815 -1.90 -3.26 -1.94
C ALA A 815 -1.44 -2.79 -3.33
N VAL A 816 -1.56 -1.49 -3.63
CA VAL A 816 -1.07 -0.92 -4.90
C VAL A 816 0.44 -1.02 -5.08
N SER A 817 1.22 -0.97 -3.99
CA SER A 817 2.69 -1.09 -4.06
C SER A 817 3.13 -2.54 -4.21
N ALA A 818 2.49 -3.46 -3.47
CA ALA A 818 2.71 -4.89 -3.63
C ALA A 818 2.32 -5.36 -5.04
N ALA A 819 1.13 -5.01 -5.54
CA ALA A 819 0.73 -5.37 -6.89
C ALA A 819 1.60 -4.71 -7.97
N ALA A 820 2.04 -3.45 -7.78
CA ALA A 820 3.00 -2.81 -8.67
C ALA A 820 4.35 -3.53 -8.71
N ALA A 821 4.83 -4.06 -7.58
CA ALA A 821 6.06 -4.86 -7.52
C ALA A 821 5.93 -6.22 -8.22
N VAL A 822 4.72 -6.78 -8.32
CA VAL A 822 4.42 -7.96 -9.16
C VAL A 822 4.42 -7.56 -10.65
N HIS A 823 3.66 -6.52 -11.00
CA HIS A 823 3.54 -5.99 -12.37
C HIS A 823 4.90 -5.57 -12.96
N LEU A 824 5.78 -4.96 -12.16
CA LEU A 824 7.13 -4.54 -12.55
C LEU A 824 7.97 -5.69 -13.15
N VAL A 825 7.80 -6.91 -12.64
CA VAL A 825 8.56 -8.09 -13.10
C VAL A 825 7.81 -8.85 -14.19
N LEU A 826 6.48 -9.03 -14.03
CA LEU A 826 5.69 -9.83 -14.98
C LEU A 826 5.45 -9.11 -16.32
N SER A 827 5.39 -7.77 -16.33
CA SER A 827 5.19 -7.00 -17.57
C SER A 827 6.39 -7.08 -18.52
N LEU A 828 7.60 -7.36 -18.04
CA LEU A 828 8.82 -7.50 -18.86
C LEU A 828 8.81 -8.73 -19.78
N ALA A 829 7.93 -9.70 -19.55
CA ALA A 829 7.67 -10.81 -20.48
C ALA A 829 6.61 -10.46 -21.55
N GLY A 830 5.92 -9.32 -21.41
CA GLY A 830 5.01 -8.76 -22.41
C GLY A 830 3.84 -9.65 -22.79
N VAL A 831 3.32 -10.47 -21.86
CA VAL A 831 2.18 -11.37 -22.11
C VAL A 831 0.91 -10.56 -22.33
N ARG A 832 0.39 -10.57 -23.56
CA ARG A 832 -0.80 -9.81 -23.99
C ARG A 832 -1.85 -10.78 -24.55
N PRO A 833 -2.76 -11.30 -23.72
CA PRO A 833 -3.79 -12.24 -24.17
C PRO A 833 -5.01 -11.55 -24.75
N ASP A 834 -5.63 -12.20 -25.74
CA ASP A 834 -6.99 -11.93 -26.19
C ASP A 834 -7.75 -13.26 -26.25
N VAL A 835 -8.10 -13.79 -25.08
CA VAL A 835 -8.83 -15.05 -24.91
C VAL A 835 -10.16 -15.07 -25.68
N PRO A 836 -10.97 -13.98 -25.73
CA PRO A 836 -12.17 -13.92 -26.57
C PRO A 836 -11.92 -14.21 -28.06
N SER A 837 -10.77 -13.77 -28.59
CA SER A 837 -10.34 -14.02 -29.97
C SER A 837 -9.49 -15.29 -30.14
N GLY A 838 -9.35 -16.09 -29.07
CA GLY A 838 -8.54 -17.31 -29.07
C GLY A 838 -7.04 -17.09 -29.28
N ARG A 839 -6.48 -15.95 -28.84
CA ARG A 839 -5.07 -15.57 -29.11
C ARG A 839 -4.31 -15.13 -27.86
N VAL A 840 -2.98 -15.25 -27.92
CA VAL A 840 -2.06 -14.62 -26.97
C VAL A 840 -0.77 -14.21 -27.66
N ALA A 841 -0.31 -12.99 -27.41
CA ALA A 841 0.96 -12.46 -27.89
C ALA A 841 1.99 -12.34 -26.74
N THR A 842 3.27 -12.33 -27.07
CA THR A 842 4.35 -12.00 -26.13
C THR A 842 5.28 -10.96 -26.75
N ARG A 843 5.30 -9.75 -26.18
CA ARG A 843 6.22 -8.66 -26.55
C ARG A 843 7.14 -8.29 -25.38
N PRO A 844 8.11 -9.17 -25.04
CA PRO A 844 9.06 -8.93 -23.95
C PRO A 844 9.92 -7.69 -24.20
N ALA A 845 10.54 -7.19 -23.12
CA ALA A 845 11.59 -6.18 -23.22
C ALA A 845 12.78 -6.73 -24.03
N SER A 846 13.07 -6.10 -25.18
CA SER A 846 14.13 -6.52 -26.11
C SER A 846 15.54 -6.43 -25.53
N THR A 847 15.78 -5.56 -24.54
CA THR A 847 17.08 -5.49 -23.84
C THR A 847 17.29 -6.59 -22.80
N ALA A 848 16.23 -7.31 -22.42
CA ALA A 848 16.21 -8.33 -21.37
C ALA A 848 16.84 -7.83 -20.04
N PRO A 849 16.26 -6.80 -19.38
CA PRO A 849 16.92 -6.06 -18.30
C PRO A 849 17.05 -6.82 -16.96
N LEU A 850 16.44 -8.00 -16.84
CA LEU A 850 16.66 -8.94 -15.72
C LEU A 850 17.58 -10.12 -16.09
N GLY A 851 18.20 -10.05 -17.27
CA GLY A 851 18.87 -11.16 -17.94
C GLY A 851 17.87 -12.17 -18.52
N ALA A 852 18.23 -13.46 -18.51
CA ALA A 852 17.29 -14.52 -18.82
C ALA A 852 16.20 -14.56 -17.74
N LEU A 853 14.92 -14.66 -18.14
CA LEU A 853 13.77 -14.63 -17.25
C LEU A 853 12.82 -15.80 -17.58
N GLU A 854 12.64 -16.72 -16.66
CA GLU A 854 11.66 -17.81 -16.70
C GLU A 854 10.51 -17.48 -15.74
N LEU A 855 9.28 -17.47 -16.26
CA LEU A 855 8.05 -17.29 -15.50
C LEU A 855 7.16 -18.51 -15.70
N THR A 856 6.90 -19.26 -14.63
CA THR A 856 5.97 -20.42 -14.66
C THR A 856 4.82 -20.23 -13.68
N GLY A 857 3.71 -20.93 -13.92
CA GLY A 857 2.52 -20.83 -13.06
C GLY A 857 1.73 -19.52 -13.22
N LEU A 858 1.92 -18.79 -14.32
CA LEU A 858 1.01 -17.72 -14.74
C LEU A 858 -0.34 -18.33 -15.15
N ARG A 859 -1.34 -17.48 -15.41
CA ARG A 859 -2.70 -17.91 -15.76
C ARG A 859 -3.29 -17.10 -16.91
N VAL A 860 -3.76 -17.80 -17.94
CA VAL A 860 -4.57 -17.24 -19.04
C VAL A 860 -5.82 -18.09 -19.17
N ALA A 861 -7.00 -17.48 -19.22
CA ALA A 861 -8.30 -18.17 -19.18
C ALA A 861 -8.50 -19.12 -17.97
N GLY A 862 -7.75 -18.90 -16.88
CA GLY A 862 -7.73 -19.77 -15.70
C GLY A 862 -6.84 -21.02 -15.82
N GLU A 863 -6.39 -21.36 -17.02
CA GLU A 863 -5.44 -22.45 -17.28
C GLU A 863 -3.98 -22.00 -17.13
N PRO A 864 -3.03 -22.94 -16.89
CA PRO A 864 -1.60 -22.62 -16.78
C PRO A 864 -1.03 -21.90 -18.00
N PHE A 865 -0.06 -21.04 -17.75
CA PHE A 865 0.77 -20.40 -18.77
C PHE A 865 2.21 -20.25 -18.24
N SER A 866 3.20 -20.54 -19.08
CA SER A 866 4.62 -20.45 -18.73
C SER A 866 5.42 -19.91 -19.93
N VAL A 867 6.32 -18.95 -19.66
CA VAL A 867 7.08 -18.21 -20.70
C VAL A 867 8.51 -17.94 -20.24
N ARG A 868 9.46 -18.07 -21.15
CA ARG A 868 10.89 -17.83 -20.92
C ARG A 868 11.46 -16.82 -21.91
N VAL A 869 11.93 -15.69 -21.40
CA VAL A 869 12.67 -14.66 -22.14
C VAL A 869 14.17 -14.96 -22.05
N SER A 870 14.85 -14.86 -23.19
CA SER A 870 16.30 -15.04 -23.31
C SER A 870 17.07 -13.74 -23.08
N ARG A 871 18.40 -13.81 -22.89
CA ARG A 871 19.32 -12.65 -22.73
C ARG A 871 19.44 -11.74 -23.97
N ILE A 872 18.64 -11.98 -25.00
CA ILE A 872 18.55 -11.20 -26.24
C ILE A 872 17.11 -10.78 -26.54
N GLY A 873 16.26 -10.71 -25.50
CA GLY A 873 14.88 -10.25 -25.60
C GLY A 873 13.90 -11.23 -26.26
N VAL A 874 14.35 -12.34 -26.85
CA VAL A 874 13.43 -13.30 -27.51
C VAL A 874 12.70 -14.13 -26.45
N ALA A 875 11.37 -14.11 -26.47
CA ALA A 875 10.49 -14.98 -25.67
C ALA A 875 10.22 -16.32 -26.34
N VAL A 876 10.02 -17.36 -25.51
CA VAL A 876 9.48 -18.66 -25.90
C VAL A 876 8.37 -18.99 -24.92
N VAL A 877 7.16 -19.26 -25.42
CA VAL A 877 6.06 -19.80 -24.61
C VAL A 877 6.26 -21.31 -24.48
N GLU A 878 6.35 -21.80 -23.25
CA GLU A 878 6.67 -23.20 -22.93
C GLU A 878 5.42 -23.98 -22.48
N GLU A 879 4.40 -23.28 -22.00
CA GLU A 879 3.10 -23.82 -21.64
C GLU A 879 2.01 -22.79 -21.97
N ALA A 880 0.95 -23.21 -22.65
CA ALA A 880 -0.21 -22.37 -22.95
C ALA A 880 -1.49 -23.21 -23.08
N PRO A 881 -2.69 -22.62 -22.87
CA PRO A 881 -3.96 -23.30 -23.08
C PRO A 881 -4.12 -23.72 -24.56
N SER A 882 -4.44 -24.98 -24.82
CA SER A 882 -4.37 -25.60 -26.17
C SER A 882 -5.36 -25.04 -27.21
N PHE A 883 -6.26 -24.14 -26.81
CA PHE A 883 -7.19 -23.44 -27.69
C PHE A 883 -6.74 -22.01 -28.03
N LEU A 884 -5.64 -21.52 -27.44
CA LEU A 884 -5.05 -20.22 -27.77
C LEU A 884 -3.98 -20.36 -28.85
N GLN A 885 -4.10 -19.56 -29.90
CA GLN A 885 -3.07 -19.40 -30.92
C GLN A 885 -2.01 -18.42 -30.43
N LEU A 886 -0.75 -18.81 -30.50
CA LEU A 886 0.36 -17.89 -30.27
C LEU A 886 0.45 -16.93 -31.47
N ALA A 887 0.23 -15.65 -31.23
CA ALA A 887 0.49 -14.62 -32.23
C ALA A 887 2.00 -14.48 -32.44
N ALA A 888 2.43 -14.19 -33.68
CA ALA A 888 3.82 -13.85 -33.95
C ALA A 888 4.22 -12.58 -33.17
N SER A 889 5.38 -12.63 -32.52
CA SER A 889 5.95 -11.57 -31.68
C SER A 889 6.53 -10.42 -32.50
#